data_AF-A0A182U4J1-F1
#
_entry.id   AF-A0A182U4J1-F1
#
_cell.length_a   1.000
_cell.length_b   1.000
_cell.length_c   1.000
_cell.angle_alpha   90.00
_cell.angle_beta   90.00
_cell.angle_gamma   90.00
#
_symmetry.space_group_name_H-M   'P 1'
#
loop_
_entity.id
_entity.type
_entity.pdbx_description
1 polymer ?
#
loop_
_entity_poly.entity_id
_entity_poly.type
_entity_poly.pdbx_seq_one_letter_code
_entity_poly.pdbx_strand_id
1 'polypeptide(L)'
;MMSILAYPRPDFAINGVVSGSVTVKTVATGLSADIANAGIGTVNLTSGYTVLSTLSTSLEFIGDEIIRVAAPLASQLTNLSIDDVGPIETVYAAINASIIQFDALIDGGLNDTIANIYNAAGTDYIVKQFADAFKSTKLTLDQLIKAVDQLKSDVDKARTAAGSTNPIPSATIRANIPARTVNSVITAIRNLRARVPLITYVIDSSLDNLHLVDLFIIELQNEVEDGAARYQQSYQAFQFNLDVESTSVNTQLTTNYGANVSTIISGIQTDLENNAVYISDLQTNINSLSSAYESIDTEADKIAFAFNIYSTNVPNLIGNIMTELATRLCNPLQTVSKVQIANAGFSDFCFSKYSPRVFSLVQLTVDAFDMCFEKELARLMNLSPVVERIATQISYNTADLLSNLNVCLAIVDPTAEGACFTTIAPYYAVLATKVTAHTTTVINLVNAETTASFNRLGACLYSSLSLVYGYPLLEIVKTQLIAIADNFTQSALAVSNSIDAFALSNGTLDSAFGQFNNASGELFYLITQGLTGYLNELDTKLDKSISTMLDDALQEVNSELIRLAVLMDSLKAKLKLAVKAAASNEIPKAVLRQYVPTNLTNHISKSVITLKAGIPLVTYIIANSIENLKTADDYIIVSGNAASQTFDDVSKGLENLGTEVQQYSDDTSEIAAIIDPVYKANFNFSGVNLSSISLIQNQMNEYTQAIPLVSDGLGASYSTNACGHLVRLVKVLISNGPYADYCYNKYSPHSFALFDQQSREVSRCVDQEITRLLKLQQVLLAMAKTLLFDIEDVLAQVTLCSRSPLVCNTNEVETLFNNVNIAARRHQNTMRNIVNYETVAGLNRLSACFSTSKCW
;
A
#
# COMPACT_ATOMS: atom_id res chain seq x y z
N MET A 1 34.28 58.17 59.90
CA MET A 1 34.52 56.73 60.12
C MET A 1 33.41 55.97 59.40
N MET A 2 33.60 55.06 58.47
CA MET A 2 34.78 54.31 58.03
C MET A 2 34.93 54.43 56.50
N SER A 3 36.18 54.59 56.07
CA SER A 3 36.62 54.39 54.69
C SER A 3 36.45 52.91 54.35
N ILE A 4 35.57 52.60 53.40
CA ILE A 4 35.64 51.32 52.70
C ILE A 4 36.81 51.45 51.73
N LEU A 5 37.96 50.89 52.13
CA LEU A 5 39.08 50.62 51.24
C LEU A 5 38.58 49.74 50.09
N ALA A 6 38.14 50.35 49.00
CA ALA A 6 38.12 49.69 47.70
C ALA A 6 39.58 49.38 47.37
N TYR A 7 39.99 48.13 47.56
CA TYR A 7 41.25 47.63 47.02
C TYR A 7 41.32 48.09 45.55
N PRO A 8 42.41 48.75 45.12
CA PRO A 8 42.62 48.97 43.70
C PRO A 8 42.57 47.59 43.06
N ARG A 9 41.56 47.32 42.22
CA ARG A 9 41.60 46.24 41.25
C ARG A 9 42.14 46.85 39.97
N PRO A 10 43.44 46.75 39.76
CA PRO A 10 43.99 47.04 38.47
C PRO A 10 43.39 46.13 37.38
N ASP A 11 43.01 46.71 36.26
CA ASP A 11 42.20 46.09 35.21
C ASP A 11 42.78 46.39 33.81
N PHE A 12 42.58 45.48 32.83
CA PHE A 12 42.91 45.68 31.42
C PHE A 12 44.42 45.87 31.10
N ALA A 13 45.29 45.15 31.80
CA ALA A 13 46.76 45.18 31.67
C ALA A 13 47.42 46.49 32.18
N ILE A 14 46.71 47.24 33.03
CA ILE A 14 47.26 48.41 33.71
C ILE A 14 47.00 48.37 35.21
N ASN A 15 47.97 48.87 35.98
CA ASN A 15 47.81 48.97 37.42
C ASN A 15 46.92 50.16 37.80
N GLY A 16 45.60 50.06 37.63
CA GLY A 16 44.62 51.03 38.11
C GLY A 16 43.17 50.64 37.79
N VAL A 17 42.21 51.17 38.55
CA VAL A 17 40.81 50.73 38.50
C VAL A 17 40.09 51.31 37.28
N VAL A 18 39.59 50.43 36.39
CA VAL A 18 38.82 50.83 35.22
C VAL A 18 37.35 50.46 35.42
N SER A 19 36.48 51.47 35.38
CA SER A 19 35.04 51.25 35.55
C SER A 19 34.48 50.31 34.47
N GLY A 20 33.85 49.20 34.89
CA GLY A 20 33.20 48.23 34.00
C GLY A 20 33.97 46.92 33.76
N SER A 21 35.20 46.80 34.29
CA SER A 21 36.02 45.57 34.24
C SER A 21 35.28 44.33 34.77
N VAL A 22 34.65 44.45 35.94
CA VAL A 22 33.83 43.37 36.54
C VAL A 22 32.70 42.94 35.60
N THR A 23 32.07 43.88 34.88
CA THR A 23 31.01 43.55 33.93
C THR A 23 31.57 42.83 32.71
N VAL A 24 32.74 43.23 32.20
CA VAL A 24 33.46 42.49 31.14
C VAL A 24 33.73 41.05 31.58
N LYS A 25 34.23 40.85 32.81
CA LYS A 25 34.42 39.52 33.40
C LYS A 25 33.14 38.69 33.34
N THR A 26 32.04 39.23 33.86
CA THR A 26 30.75 38.53 33.92
C THR A 26 30.25 38.13 32.54
N VAL A 27 30.34 39.02 31.54
CA VAL A 27 29.91 38.67 30.18
C VAL A 27 30.88 37.68 29.52
N ALA A 28 32.19 37.77 29.76
CA ALA A 28 33.16 36.82 29.22
C ALA A 28 33.01 35.41 29.81
N THR A 29 32.75 35.30 31.12
CA THR A 29 32.43 34.01 31.76
C THR A 29 31.14 33.42 31.18
N GLY A 30 30.14 34.25 30.93
CA GLY A 30 28.92 33.79 30.26
C GLY A 30 29.16 33.31 28.83
N LEU A 31 30.04 33.97 28.07
CA LEU A 31 30.47 33.50 26.75
C LEU A 31 31.16 32.13 26.83
N SER A 32 31.99 31.93 27.85
CA SER A 32 32.63 30.62 28.07
C SER A 32 31.60 29.50 28.27
N ALA A 33 30.50 29.78 28.97
CA ALA A 33 29.42 28.81 29.15
C ALA A 33 28.67 28.55 27.83
N ASP A 34 28.36 29.60 27.07
CA ASP A 34 27.66 29.48 25.79
C ASP A 34 28.52 28.69 24.76
N ILE A 35 29.85 28.88 24.75
CA ILE A 35 30.79 28.12 23.91
C ILE A 35 30.86 26.65 24.36
N ALA A 36 30.93 26.40 25.67
CA ALA A 36 31.00 25.04 26.20
C ALA A 36 29.77 24.20 25.83
N ASN A 37 28.60 24.83 25.68
CA ASN A 37 27.38 24.14 25.27
C ASN A 37 27.43 23.61 23.83
N ALA A 38 28.29 24.13 22.95
CA ALA A 38 28.35 23.71 21.55
C ALA A 38 28.77 22.25 21.33
N GLY A 39 29.46 21.62 22.30
CA GLY A 39 29.88 20.22 22.23
C GLY A 39 29.22 19.32 23.29
N ILE A 40 28.08 19.73 23.85
CA ILE A 40 27.32 18.88 24.80
C ILE A 40 26.41 17.89 24.05
N GLY A 41 25.87 18.30 22.90
CA GLY A 41 24.97 17.49 22.09
C GLY A 41 25.64 16.18 21.66
N THR A 42 25.05 15.05 22.09
CA THR A 42 25.48 13.70 21.69
C THR A 42 24.24 12.83 21.52
N VAL A 43 24.30 11.87 20.60
CA VAL A 43 23.22 10.91 20.36
C VAL A 43 23.79 9.51 20.27
N ASN A 44 23.11 8.55 20.87
CA ASN A 44 23.43 7.14 20.71
C ASN A 44 22.57 6.53 19.58
N LEU A 45 23.20 6.16 18.47
CA LEU A 45 22.54 5.61 17.30
C LEU A 45 22.79 4.10 17.23
N THR A 46 21.71 3.32 17.17
CA THR A 46 21.75 1.86 17.31
C THR A 46 21.17 1.09 16.13
N SER A 47 20.50 1.76 15.18
CA SER A 47 19.94 1.13 13.97
C SER A 47 20.99 0.53 13.02
N GLY A 48 22.27 0.91 13.18
CA GLY A 48 23.33 0.52 12.25
C GLY A 48 23.28 1.27 10.91
N TYR A 49 22.37 2.23 10.73
CA TYR A 49 22.29 3.01 9.49
C TYR A 49 23.44 4.01 9.39
N THR A 50 24.39 3.72 8.49
CA THR A 50 25.68 4.43 8.38
C THR A 50 25.57 5.91 8.05
N VAL A 51 24.47 6.33 7.40
CA VAL A 51 24.20 7.75 7.12
C VAL A 51 24.03 8.53 8.42
N LEU A 52 23.28 7.99 9.39
CA LEU A 52 23.05 8.66 10.68
C LEU A 52 24.36 8.79 11.46
N SER A 53 25.15 7.71 11.55
CA SER A 53 26.41 7.74 12.30
C SER A 53 27.45 8.66 11.69
N THR A 54 27.52 8.74 10.35
CA THR A 54 28.38 9.69 9.64
C THR A 54 27.99 11.13 9.93
N LEU A 55 26.68 11.42 9.93
CA LEU A 55 26.17 12.77 10.24
C LEU A 55 26.40 13.15 11.70
N SER A 56 26.10 12.25 12.65
CA SER A 56 26.33 12.47 14.09
C SER A 56 27.80 12.82 14.36
N THR A 57 28.71 12.01 13.82
CA THR A 57 30.16 12.23 13.98
C THR A 57 30.59 13.59 13.43
N SER A 58 30.03 14.01 12.28
CA SER A 58 30.37 15.29 11.66
C SER A 58 29.82 16.48 12.46
N LEU A 59 28.60 16.36 13.01
CA LEU A 59 27.96 17.39 13.83
C LEU A 59 28.66 17.56 15.18
N GLU A 60 28.97 16.46 15.87
CA GLU A 60 29.74 16.45 17.13
C GLU A 60 31.13 17.04 16.93
N PHE A 61 31.81 16.69 15.83
CA PHE A 61 33.12 17.25 15.50
C PHE A 61 33.09 18.78 15.34
N ILE A 62 32.04 19.35 14.73
CA ILE A 62 31.89 20.81 14.65
C ILE A 62 31.80 21.40 16.06
N GLY A 63 30.98 20.80 16.94
CA GLY A 63 30.84 21.24 18.33
C GLY A 63 32.17 21.23 19.10
N ASP A 64 32.92 20.13 18.98
CA ASP A 64 34.23 19.96 19.62
C ASP A 64 35.27 20.97 19.12
N GLU A 65 35.32 21.22 17.80
CA GLU A 65 36.23 22.19 17.22
C GLU A 65 35.90 23.62 17.64
N ILE A 66 34.61 23.96 17.77
CA ILE A 66 34.17 25.26 18.30
C ILE A 66 34.65 25.42 19.74
N ILE A 67 34.49 24.41 20.60
CA ILE A 67 35.02 24.47 21.98
C ILE A 67 36.54 24.66 21.95
N ARG A 68 37.25 23.83 21.19
CA ARG A 68 38.72 23.81 21.12
C ARG A 68 39.29 25.16 20.70
N VAL A 69 38.69 25.81 19.70
CA VAL A 69 39.21 27.05 19.11
C VAL A 69 38.65 28.31 19.80
N ALA A 70 37.38 28.32 20.23
CA ALA A 70 36.74 29.51 20.79
C ALA A 70 36.89 29.65 22.32
N ALA A 71 37.05 28.55 23.08
CA ALA A 71 37.20 28.64 24.54
C ALA A 71 38.39 29.51 25.00
N PRO A 72 39.57 29.50 24.32
CA PRO A 72 40.66 30.41 24.64
C PRO A 72 40.26 31.89 24.64
N LEU A 73 39.40 32.32 23.71
CA LEU A 73 38.95 33.71 23.61
C LEU A 73 38.20 34.14 24.88
N ALA A 74 37.24 33.34 25.35
CA ALA A 74 36.47 33.66 26.55
C ALA A 74 37.35 33.68 27.81
N SER A 75 38.32 32.77 27.90
CA SER A 75 39.31 32.74 28.98
C SER A 75 40.19 33.99 28.98
N GLN A 76 40.73 34.38 27.82
CA GLN A 76 41.57 35.57 27.68
C GLN A 76 40.80 36.86 27.97
N LEU A 77 39.55 37.00 27.54
CA LEU A 77 38.70 38.15 27.89
C LEU A 77 38.42 38.21 29.40
N THR A 78 38.25 37.05 30.04
CA THR A 78 38.10 36.96 31.50
C THR A 78 39.39 37.38 32.20
N ASN A 79 40.55 36.93 31.73
CA ASN A 79 41.85 37.30 32.30
C ASN A 79 42.17 38.77 32.10
N LEU A 80 41.89 39.33 30.92
CA LEU A 80 42.07 40.76 30.63
C LEU A 80 41.34 41.65 31.65
N SER A 81 40.14 41.24 32.07
CA SER A 81 39.33 42.01 33.03
C SER A 81 39.88 42.06 34.46
N ILE A 82 40.92 41.29 34.76
CA ILE A 82 41.57 41.22 36.08
C ILE A 82 43.10 41.38 36.00
N ASP A 83 43.66 41.59 34.81
CA ASP A 83 45.11 41.70 34.60
C ASP A 83 45.61 43.10 34.96
N ASP A 84 46.62 43.14 35.83
CA ASP A 84 47.19 44.35 36.41
C ASP A 84 48.67 44.61 36.09
N VAL A 85 49.33 43.63 35.49
CA VAL A 85 50.78 43.60 35.32
C VAL A 85 51.22 43.27 33.90
N GLY A 86 50.35 42.66 33.09
CA GLY A 86 50.66 42.21 31.75
C GLY A 86 51.13 43.34 30.83
N PRO A 87 52.13 43.11 29.94
CA PRO A 87 52.42 44.05 28.87
C PRO A 87 51.17 44.24 28.01
N ILE A 88 50.70 45.48 27.88
CA ILE A 88 49.46 45.82 27.14
C ILE A 88 49.47 45.17 25.75
N GLU A 89 50.58 45.24 25.02
CA GLU A 89 50.68 44.63 23.70
C GLU A 89 50.44 43.11 23.73
N THR A 90 51.08 42.40 24.66
CA THR A 90 51.01 40.93 24.75
C THR A 90 49.59 40.45 25.07
N VAL A 91 48.90 41.09 26.01
CA VAL A 91 47.56 40.67 26.44
C VAL A 91 46.53 40.85 25.33
N TYR A 92 46.56 42.00 24.65
CA TYR A 92 45.60 42.29 23.57
C TYR A 92 45.92 41.51 22.29
N ALA A 93 47.20 41.31 21.96
CA ALA A 93 47.60 40.47 20.83
C ALA A 93 47.12 39.02 20.98
N ALA A 94 47.14 38.48 22.21
CA ALA A 94 46.61 37.14 22.48
C ALA A 94 45.10 37.03 22.20
N ILE A 95 44.32 38.03 22.63
CA ILE A 95 42.87 38.10 22.36
C ILE A 95 42.59 38.18 20.87
N ASN A 96 43.27 39.09 20.17
CA ASN A 96 43.10 39.25 18.73
C ASN A 96 43.48 37.96 17.98
N ALA A 97 44.54 37.27 18.40
CA ALA A 97 44.91 35.97 17.83
C ALA A 97 43.80 34.93 18.01
N SER A 98 43.17 34.84 19.18
CA SER A 98 42.05 33.91 19.40
C SER A 98 40.78 34.30 18.63
N ILE A 99 40.50 35.60 18.44
CA ILE A 99 39.42 36.05 17.55
C ILE A 99 39.68 35.61 16.11
N ILE A 100 40.91 35.83 15.61
CA ILE A 100 41.31 35.45 14.24
C ILE A 100 41.27 33.94 14.05
N GLN A 101 41.69 33.16 15.04
CA GLN A 101 41.60 31.69 14.97
C GLN A 101 40.15 31.20 14.93
N PHE A 102 39.26 31.81 15.72
CA PHE A 102 37.85 31.46 15.67
C PHE A 102 37.22 31.86 14.33
N ASP A 103 37.53 33.04 13.80
CA ASP A 103 37.11 33.45 12.46
C ASP A 103 37.58 32.47 11.38
N ALA A 104 38.86 32.10 11.39
CA ALA A 104 39.43 31.15 10.43
C ALA A 104 38.80 29.74 10.50
N LEU A 105 38.40 29.28 11.69
CA LEU A 105 37.69 28.00 11.84
C LEU A 105 36.35 28.03 11.09
N ILE A 106 35.52 29.04 11.35
CA ILE A 106 34.16 29.12 10.80
C ILE A 106 34.12 29.59 9.34
N ASP A 107 35.18 30.26 8.85
CA ASP A 107 35.28 30.72 7.46
C ASP A 107 35.81 29.64 6.50
N GLY A 108 36.55 28.66 7.02
CA GLY A 108 37.08 27.59 6.16
C GLY A 108 37.60 26.34 6.85
N GLY A 109 37.98 26.40 8.13
CA GLY A 109 38.49 25.24 8.87
C GLY A 109 37.51 24.06 8.97
N LEU A 110 36.20 24.31 8.81
CA LEU A 110 35.15 23.29 8.86
C LEU A 110 34.61 22.86 7.48
N ASN A 111 35.16 23.36 6.38
CA ASN A 111 34.61 23.12 5.04
C ASN A 111 34.53 21.64 4.66
N ASP A 112 35.54 20.84 5.02
CA ASP A 112 35.53 19.40 4.75
C ASP A 112 34.42 18.68 5.53
N THR A 113 34.22 19.05 6.80
CA THR A 113 33.15 18.51 7.64
C THR A 113 31.77 18.93 7.13
N ILE A 114 31.61 20.17 6.69
CA ILE A 114 30.38 20.66 6.06
C ILE A 114 30.10 19.93 4.73
N ALA A 115 31.13 19.64 3.93
CA ALA A 115 31.00 18.85 2.72
C ALA A 115 30.58 17.40 3.02
N ASN A 116 31.11 16.80 4.10
CA ASN A 116 30.68 15.47 4.55
C ASN A 116 29.20 15.46 4.96
N ILE A 117 28.73 16.49 5.67
CA ILE A 117 27.31 16.64 6.02
C ILE A 117 26.44 16.71 4.76
N TYR A 118 26.82 17.53 3.78
CA TYR A 118 26.11 17.63 2.50
C TYR A 118 26.02 16.26 1.80
N ASN A 119 27.15 15.57 1.67
CA ASN A 119 27.24 14.29 0.97
C ASN A 119 26.42 13.19 1.67
N ALA A 120 26.40 13.17 3.00
CA ALA A 120 25.66 12.17 3.76
C ALA A 120 24.15 12.47 3.83
N ALA A 121 23.75 13.72 4.09
CA ALA A 121 22.35 14.11 4.15
C ALA A 121 21.68 14.14 2.77
N GLY A 122 22.45 14.37 1.69
CA GLY A 122 21.95 14.50 0.32
C GLY A 122 21.15 15.78 0.08
N THR A 123 21.19 16.75 1.01
CA THR A 123 20.50 18.04 0.93
C THR A 123 21.38 19.16 1.51
N ASP A 124 21.07 20.41 1.19
CA ASP A 124 21.85 21.58 1.60
C ASP A 124 21.25 22.34 2.81
N TYR A 125 20.20 21.83 3.43
CA TYR A 125 19.49 22.54 4.50
C TYR A 125 20.34 22.75 5.75
N ILE A 126 20.96 21.69 6.30
CA ILE A 126 21.87 21.80 7.46
C ILE A 126 23.07 22.70 7.12
N VAL A 127 23.61 22.55 5.89
CA VAL A 127 24.73 23.36 5.40
C VAL A 127 24.40 24.84 5.38
N LYS A 128 23.21 25.20 4.87
CA LYS A 128 22.72 26.60 4.86
C LYS A 128 22.53 27.14 6.28
N GLN A 129 22.02 26.33 7.20
CA GLN A 129 21.86 26.73 8.60
C GLN A 129 23.20 27.03 9.27
N PHE A 130 24.23 26.20 9.03
CA PHE A 130 25.59 26.49 9.48
C PHE A 130 26.16 27.74 8.81
N ALA A 131 25.98 27.89 7.49
CA ALA A 131 26.45 29.07 6.77
C ALA A 131 25.86 30.37 7.37
N ASP A 132 24.57 30.38 7.70
CA ASP A 132 23.90 31.52 8.34
C ASP A 132 24.42 31.76 9.77
N ALA A 133 24.59 30.70 10.57
CA ALA A 133 25.13 30.79 11.93
C ALA A 133 26.58 31.30 11.94
N PHE A 134 27.44 30.80 11.04
CA PHE A 134 28.83 31.20 10.88
C PHE A 134 28.94 32.64 10.39
N LYS A 135 28.16 33.02 9.36
CA LYS A 135 28.08 34.41 8.87
C LYS A 135 27.70 35.37 10.00
N SER A 136 26.67 35.04 10.78
CA SER A 136 26.26 35.88 11.91
C SER A 136 27.32 35.96 13.02
N THR A 137 28.05 34.89 13.27
CA THR A 137 29.10 34.84 14.30
C THR A 137 30.32 35.66 13.88
N LYS A 138 30.76 35.50 12.63
CA LYS A 138 31.84 36.29 12.00
C LYS A 138 31.61 37.79 12.14
N LEU A 139 30.40 38.26 11.81
CA LEU A 139 30.03 39.68 11.97
C LEU A 139 30.20 40.19 13.41
N THR A 140 29.96 39.36 14.42
CA THR A 140 30.15 39.73 15.83
C THR A 140 31.60 39.64 16.28
N LEU A 141 32.40 38.72 15.73
CA LEU A 141 33.85 38.66 15.96
C LEU A 141 34.56 39.91 15.40
N ASP A 142 34.17 40.36 14.20
CA ASP A 142 34.66 41.61 13.59
C ASP A 142 34.33 42.86 14.42
N GLN A 143 33.19 42.85 15.14
CA GLN A 143 32.83 43.94 16.06
C GLN A 143 33.66 43.87 17.33
N LEU A 144 33.92 42.66 17.83
CA LEU A 144 34.71 42.44 19.04
C LEU A 144 36.16 42.86 18.85
N ILE A 145 36.80 42.47 17.74
CA ILE A 145 38.20 42.84 17.48
C ILE A 145 38.37 44.37 17.43
N LYS A 146 37.47 45.08 16.74
CA LYS A 146 37.47 46.55 16.69
C LYS A 146 37.27 47.19 18.06
N ALA A 147 36.40 46.61 18.90
CA ALA A 147 36.16 47.12 20.24
C ALA A 147 37.37 46.89 21.16
N VAL A 148 38.03 45.74 21.05
CA VAL A 148 39.23 45.37 21.81
C VAL A 148 40.42 46.24 21.38
N ASP A 149 40.61 46.47 20.08
CA ASP A 149 41.66 47.37 19.56
C ASP A 149 41.46 48.83 20.01
N GLN A 150 40.21 49.30 20.03
CA GLN A 150 39.92 50.63 20.55
C GLN A 150 40.20 50.73 22.05
N LEU A 151 39.88 49.68 22.82
CA LEU A 151 40.20 49.62 24.24
C LEU A 151 41.72 49.60 24.46
N LYS A 152 42.47 48.84 23.67
CA LYS A 152 43.94 48.84 23.69
C LYS A 152 44.49 50.25 23.50
N SER A 153 44.02 50.95 22.46
CA SER A 153 44.46 52.32 22.16
C SER A 153 44.21 53.29 23.33
N ASP A 154 43.06 53.17 24.00
CA ASP A 154 42.69 54.02 25.12
C ASP A 154 43.49 53.68 26.40
N VAL A 155 43.77 52.39 26.62
CA VAL A 155 44.66 51.91 27.69
C VAL A 155 46.10 52.39 27.48
N ASP A 156 46.61 52.32 26.24
CA ASP A 156 47.93 52.84 25.87
C ASP A 156 48.03 54.35 26.15
N LYS A 157 47.01 55.14 25.75
CA LYS A 157 46.93 56.58 26.08
C LYS A 157 46.97 56.83 27.59
N ALA A 158 46.21 56.06 28.37
CA ALA A 158 46.19 56.18 29.81
C ALA A 158 47.56 55.88 30.43
N ARG A 159 48.25 54.85 29.93
CA ARG A 159 49.62 54.49 30.35
C ARG A 159 50.62 55.58 30.00
N THR A 160 50.59 56.10 28.77
CA THR A 160 51.46 57.19 28.33
C THR A 160 51.24 58.46 29.15
N ALA A 161 49.97 58.82 29.41
CA ALA A 161 49.62 60.00 30.20
C ALA A 161 50.02 59.88 31.68
N ALA A 162 50.12 58.66 32.22
CA ALA A 162 50.57 58.40 33.58
C ALA A 162 52.10 58.45 33.76
N GLY A 163 52.86 58.27 32.67
CA GLY A 163 54.32 58.17 32.70
C GLY A 163 54.80 57.02 33.58
N SER A 164 55.66 57.32 34.56
CA SER A 164 56.16 56.36 35.56
C SER A 164 55.22 56.16 36.77
N THR A 165 54.07 56.84 36.81
CA THR A 165 53.15 56.77 37.95
C THR A 165 52.46 55.41 38.00
N ASN A 166 52.62 54.71 39.12
CA ASN A 166 52.10 53.37 39.34
C ASN A 166 51.66 53.22 40.81
N PRO A 167 50.37 52.97 41.13
CA PRO A 167 49.24 52.77 40.21
C PRO A 167 48.84 54.05 39.44
N ILE A 168 48.21 53.86 38.28
CA ILE A 168 47.71 54.94 37.43
C ILE A 168 46.56 55.67 38.16
N PRO A 169 46.61 57.02 38.30
CA PRO A 169 45.55 57.77 38.98
C PRO A 169 44.19 57.63 38.29
N SER A 170 43.12 57.54 39.09
CA SER A 170 41.74 57.40 38.58
C SER A 170 41.24 58.62 37.78
N ALA A 171 41.85 59.80 37.92
CA ALA A 171 41.59 60.94 37.04
C ALA A 171 42.17 60.72 35.62
N THR A 172 43.39 60.19 35.52
CA THR A 172 44.06 59.85 34.25
C THR A 172 43.31 58.73 33.53
N ILE A 173 42.85 57.72 34.25
CA ILE A 173 42.01 56.63 33.69
C ILE A 173 40.71 57.20 33.12
N ARG A 174 39.96 58.00 33.89
CA ARG A 174 38.68 58.58 33.42
C ARG A 174 38.82 59.52 32.23
N ALA A 175 39.96 60.20 32.10
CA ALA A 175 40.24 61.10 30.99
C ALA A 175 40.61 60.35 29.69
N ASN A 176 41.27 59.19 29.79
CA ASN A 176 41.84 58.49 28.64
C ASN A 176 41.13 57.18 28.27
N ILE A 177 40.38 56.58 29.19
CA ILE A 177 39.56 55.37 28.97
C ILE A 177 38.09 55.77 29.15
N PRO A 178 37.41 56.20 28.08
CA PRO A 178 35.99 56.55 28.15
C PRO A 178 35.16 55.33 28.53
N ALA A 179 34.13 55.52 29.37
CA ALA A 179 33.15 54.48 29.68
C ALA A 179 32.49 53.90 28.41
N ARG A 180 32.41 54.70 27.33
CA ARG A 180 31.93 54.27 26.02
C ARG A 180 32.77 53.11 25.45
N THR A 181 34.09 53.16 25.57
CA THR A 181 34.99 52.12 25.01
C THR A 181 34.81 50.79 25.73
N VAL A 182 34.77 50.80 27.07
CA VAL A 182 34.49 49.60 27.87
C VAL A 182 33.09 49.04 27.58
N ASN A 183 32.08 49.92 27.45
CA ASN A 183 30.72 49.50 27.07
C ASN A 183 30.64 48.91 25.65
N SER A 184 31.46 49.38 24.70
CA SER A 184 31.56 48.77 23.37
C SER A 184 32.06 47.33 23.44
N VAL A 185 33.10 47.05 24.26
CA VAL A 185 33.59 45.68 24.48
C VAL A 185 32.52 44.80 25.13
N ILE A 186 31.85 45.29 26.19
CA ILE A 186 30.75 44.56 26.84
C ILE A 186 29.65 44.22 25.83
N THR A 187 29.29 45.18 24.98
CA THR A 187 28.24 45.01 23.95
C THR A 187 28.67 44.00 22.90
N ALA A 188 29.92 44.06 22.43
CA ALA A 188 30.43 43.12 21.45
C ALA A 188 30.48 41.68 22.00
N ILE A 189 30.92 41.48 23.25
CA ILE A 189 30.87 40.17 23.91
C ILE A 189 29.42 39.68 24.02
N ARG A 190 28.48 40.53 24.44
CA ARG A 190 27.05 40.17 24.51
C ARG A 190 26.46 39.81 23.15
N ASN A 191 26.85 40.53 22.10
CA ASN A 191 26.41 40.21 20.74
C ASN A 191 26.94 38.83 20.33
N LEU A 192 28.22 38.53 20.57
CA LEU A 192 28.79 37.22 20.28
C LEU A 192 28.09 36.10 21.06
N ARG A 193 27.81 36.32 22.35
CA ARG A 193 27.01 35.41 23.19
C ARG A 193 25.62 35.14 22.66
N ALA A 194 25.00 36.11 22.01
CA ALA A 194 23.69 35.93 21.40
C ALA A 194 23.75 35.14 20.07
N ARG A 195 24.94 34.95 19.48
CA ARG A 195 25.12 34.28 18.19
C ARG A 195 25.69 32.86 18.29
N VAL A 196 26.62 32.62 19.23
CA VAL A 196 27.18 31.27 19.47
C VAL A 196 26.09 30.19 19.65
N PRO A 197 24.99 30.45 20.40
CA PRO A 197 23.92 29.45 20.56
C PRO A 197 23.20 29.05 19.27
N LEU A 198 23.28 29.83 18.18
CA LEU A 198 22.74 29.36 16.88
C LEU A 198 23.51 28.14 16.36
N ILE A 199 24.83 28.09 16.56
CA ILE A 199 25.64 26.94 16.14
C ILE A 199 25.22 25.71 16.95
N THR A 200 25.12 25.87 18.28
CA THR A 200 24.62 24.82 19.18
C THR A 200 23.23 24.33 18.77
N TYR A 201 22.31 25.25 18.47
CA TYR A 201 20.96 24.89 18.02
C TYR A 201 20.95 24.06 16.74
N VAL A 202 21.79 24.40 15.75
CA VAL A 202 21.88 23.63 14.50
C VAL A 202 22.42 22.22 14.75
N ILE A 203 23.41 22.09 15.63
CA ILE A 203 23.96 20.78 16.05
C ILE A 203 22.87 19.97 16.76
N ASP A 204 22.33 20.49 17.86
CA ASP A 204 21.40 19.77 18.73
C ASP A 204 20.11 19.38 17.99
N SER A 205 19.49 20.31 17.26
CA SER A 205 18.27 20.01 16.48
C SER A 205 18.51 18.97 15.39
N SER A 206 19.69 18.98 14.77
CA SER A 206 20.05 17.97 13.77
C SER A 206 20.26 16.61 14.44
N LEU A 207 21.00 16.54 15.56
CA LEU A 207 21.24 15.31 16.31
C LEU A 207 19.94 14.69 16.85
N ASP A 208 19.03 15.51 17.38
CA ASP A 208 17.70 15.06 17.82
C ASP A 208 16.90 14.46 16.64
N ASN A 209 16.97 15.07 15.47
CA ASN A 209 16.32 14.55 14.27
C ASN A 209 16.94 13.23 13.78
N LEU A 210 18.26 13.06 13.91
CA LEU A 210 18.91 11.77 13.64
C LEU A 210 18.44 10.71 14.65
N HIS A 211 18.29 11.07 15.93
CA HIS A 211 17.80 10.16 16.96
C HIS A 211 16.38 9.66 16.67
N LEU A 212 15.47 10.57 16.27
CA LEU A 212 14.10 10.22 15.90
C LEU A 212 14.05 9.25 14.72
N VAL A 213 14.93 9.44 13.73
CA VAL A 213 15.02 8.52 12.58
C VAL A 213 15.60 7.17 12.99
N ASP A 214 16.59 7.14 13.88
CA ASP A 214 17.16 5.90 14.42
C ASP A 214 16.10 5.05 15.12
N LEU A 215 15.32 5.67 16.01
CA LEU A 215 14.19 5.02 16.68
C LEU A 215 13.17 4.47 15.69
N PHE A 216 12.78 5.28 14.69
CA PHE A 216 11.83 4.85 13.67
C PHE A 216 12.32 3.66 12.83
N ILE A 217 13.61 3.63 12.47
CA ILE A 217 14.18 2.48 11.73
C ILE A 217 14.13 1.22 12.59
N ILE A 218 14.46 1.31 13.88
CA ILE A 218 14.43 0.17 14.82
C ILE A 218 13.00 -0.31 15.03
N GLU A 219 12.06 0.60 15.27
CA GLU A 219 10.64 0.27 15.45
C GLU A 219 10.08 -0.41 14.20
N LEU A 220 10.38 0.11 13.00
CA LEU A 220 9.93 -0.50 11.76
C LEU A 220 10.56 -1.88 11.52
N GLN A 221 11.84 -2.06 11.87
CA GLN A 221 12.49 -3.37 11.79
C GLN A 221 11.76 -4.39 12.68
N ASN A 222 11.50 -4.03 13.94
CA ASN A 222 10.75 -4.89 14.87
C ASN A 222 9.35 -5.20 14.34
N GLU A 223 8.65 -4.21 13.79
CA GLU A 223 7.31 -4.42 13.21
C GLU A 223 7.34 -5.36 12.01
N VAL A 224 8.37 -5.30 11.16
CA VAL A 224 8.56 -6.24 10.04
C VAL A 224 8.84 -7.66 10.55
N GLU A 225 9.67 -7.81 11.59
CA GLU A 225 9.95 -9.10 12.23
C GLU A 225 8.68 -9.70 12.86
N ASP A 226 7.90 -8.89 13.58
CA ASP A 226 6.61 -9.28 14.16
C ASP A 226 5.58 -9.62 13.09
N GLY A 227 5.50 -8.83 12.02
CA GLY A 227 4.61 -9.07 10.88
C GLY A 227 4.93 -10.38 10.16
N ALA A 228 6.23 -10.69 9.99
CA ALA A 228 6.67 -11.96 9.43
C ALA A 228 6.29 -13.15 10.32
N ALA A 229 6.44 -13.01 11.64
CA ALA A 229 6.03 -14.03 12.60
C ALA A 229 4.51 -14.25 12.59
N ARG A 230 3.71 -13.17 12.48
CA ARG A 230 2.25 -13.27 12.34
C ARG A 230 1.83 -13.97 11.06
N TYR A 231 2.40 -13.59 9.91
CA TYR A 231 2.16 -14.28 8.64
C TYR A 231 2.47 -15.78 8.74
N GLN A 232 3.55 -16.15 9.44
CA GLN A 232 3.87 -17.55 9.69
C GLN A 232 2.78 -18.29 10.47
N GLN A 233 2.25 -17.68 11.52
CA GLN A 233 1.13 -18.25 12.28
C GLN A 233 -0.13 -18.38 11.42
N SER A 234 -0.42 -17.39 10.58
CA SER A 234 -1.60 -17.39 9.70
C SER A 234 -1.57 -18.52 8.69
N TYR A 235 -0.46 -18.73 7.98
CA TYR A 235 -0.40 -19.84 7.03
C TYR A 235 -0.36 -21.20 7.75
N GLN A 236 0.22 -21.30 8.95
CA GLN A 236 0.19 -22.54 9.75
C GLN A 236 -1.24 -22.87 10.20
N ALA A 237 -2.02 -21.86 10.61
CA ALA A 237 -3.44 -22.00 10.90
C ALA A 237 -4.22 -22.42 9.65
N PHE A 238 -3.90 -21.85 8.49
CA PHE A 238 -4.48 -22.28 7.21
C PHE A 238 -4.16 -23.76 6.91
N GLN A 239 -2.90 -24.19 7.05
CA GLN A 239 -2.49 -25.59 6.86
C GLN A 239 -3.23 -26.55 7.80
N PHE A 240 -3.43 -26.17 9.06
CA PHE A 240 -4.23 -26.96 10.01
C PHE A 240 -5.68 -27.12 9.51
N ASN A 241 -6.30 -26.03 9.05
CA ASN A 241 -7.66 -26.09 8.53
C ASN A 241 -7.75 -26.87 7.20
N LEU A 242 -6.72 -26.87 6.36
CA LEU A 242 -6.65 -27.74 5.17
C LEU A 242 -6.69 -29.23 5.55
N ASP A 243 -6.03 -29.62 6.64
CA ASP A 243 -6.05 -31.02 7.14
C ASP A 243 -7.43 -31.42 7.68
N VAL A 244 -8.08 -30.50 8.40
CA VAL A 244 -9.47 -30.67 8.85
C VAL A 244 -10.42 -30.85 7.65
N GLU A 245 -10.31 -30.00 6.63
CA GLU A 245 -11.17 -30.12 5.44
C GLU A 245 -10.84 -31.34 4.59
N SER A 246 -9.57 -31.71 4.46
CA SER A 246 -9.16 -32.97 3.84
C SER A 246 -9.85 -34.17 4.49
N THR A 247 -9.82 -34.22 5.84
CA THR A 247 -10.47 -35.28 6.62
C THR A 247 -11.99 -35.24 6.45
N SER A 248 -12.59 -34.05 6.47
CA SER A 248 -14.04 -33.83 6.26
C SER A 248 -14.47 -34.40 4.90
N VAL A 249 -13.85 -33.95 3.82
CA VAL A 249 -14.17 -34.37 2.44
C VAL A 249 -13.95 -35.88 2.25
N ASN A 250 -12.86 -36.43 2.76
CA ASN A 250 -12.58 -37.86 2.71
C ASN A 250 -13.63 -38.69 3.47
N THR A 251 -14.06 -38.21 4.63
CA THR A 251 -15.11 -38.85 5.44
C THR A 251 -16.44 -38.83 4.70
N GLN A 252 -16.78 -37.72 4.04
CA GLN A 252 -18.02 -37.65 3.26
C GLN A 252 -18.06 -38.67 2.12
N LEU A 253 -16.94 -38.92 1.46
CA LEU A 253 -16.87 -39.96 0.43
C LEU A 253 -17.04 -41.35 1.04
N THR A 254 -16.20 -41.69 2.02
CA THR A 254 -16.05 -43.06 2.56
C THR A 254 -17.22 -43.54 3.43
N THR A 255 -18.01 -42.62 3.99
CA THR A 255 -19.15 -42.99 4.86
C THR A 255 -20.50 -43.01 4.14
N ASN A 256 -20.64 -42.31 3.01
CA ASN A 256 -21.92 -42.13 2.33
C ASN A 256 -22.08 -42.94 1.03
N TYR A 257 -21.07 -43.69 0.58
CA TYR A 257 -21.15 -44.48 -0.66
C TYR A 257 -21.99 -45.77 -0.54
N GLY A 258 -22.44 -46.14 0.66
CA GLY A 258 -23.29 -47.31 0.90
C GLY A 258 -22.54 -48.59 1.28
N ALA A 259 -23.28 -49.71 1.41
CA ALA A 259 -22.70 -50.99 1.80
C ALA A 259 -21.99 -51.68 0.62
N ASN A 260 -20.90 -52.39 0.91
CA ASN A 260 -20.18 -53.16 -0.10
C ASN A 260 -21.04 -54.32 -0.63
N VAL A 261 -20.95 -54.59 -1.93
CA VAL A 261 -21.66 -55.68 -2.64
C VAL A 261 -21.54 -57.02 -1.91
N SER A 262 -20.32 -57.39 -1.48
CA SER A 262 -20.05 -58.64 -0.75
C SER A 262 -20.84 -58.76 0.55
N THR A 263 -21.05 -57.64 1.25
CA THR A 263 -21.85 -57.58 2.48
C THR A 263 -23.33 -57.78 2.14
N ILE A 264 -23.82 -57.12 1.09
CA ILE A 264 -25.23 -57.15 0.65
C ILE A 264 -25.67 -58.57 0.28
N ILE A 265 -24.84 -59.32 -0.45
CA ILE A 265 -25.21 -60.64 -0.99
C ILE A 265 -24.83 -61.82 -0.10
N SER A 266 -24.09 -61.57 1.00
CA SER A 266 -23.54 -62.62 1.88
C SER A 266 -24.57 -63.66 2.35
N GLY A 267 -25.80 -63.24 2.63
CA GLY A 267 -26.89 -64.11 3.10
C GLY A 267 -27.50 -65.01 2.02
N ILE A 268 -27.29 -64.72 0.74
CA ILE A 268 -27.86 -65.47 -0.40
C ILE A 268 -26.77 -66.08 -1.30
N GLN A 269 -25.50 -65.94 -0.95
CA GLN A 269 -24.36 -66.35 -1.77
C GLN A 269 -24.43 -67.84 -2.16
N THR A 270 -24.73 -68.72 -1.19
CA THR A 270 -24.84 -70.16 -1.44
C THR A 270 -25.98 -70.50 -2.39
N ASP A 271 -27.10 -69.77 -2.30
CA ASP A 271 -28.25 -69.98 -3.17
C ASP A 271 -27.94 -69.55 -4.60
N LEU A 272 -27.23 -68.43 -4.78
CA LEU A 272 -26.76 -67.96 -6.09
C LEU A 272 -25.79 -68.97 -6.73
N GLU A 273 -24.83 -69.49 -5.97
CA GLU A 273 -23.81 -70.42 -6.46
C GLU A 273 -24.37 -71.81 -6.83
N ASN A 274 -25.58 -72.16 -6.38
CA ASN A 274 -26.25 -73.40 -6.77
C ASN A 274 -26.71 -73.39 -8.25
N ASN A 275 -26.81 -72.23 -8.90
CA ASN A 275 -27.15 -72.11 -10.31
C ASN A 275 -25.90 -71.88 -11.18
N ALA A 276 -25.60 -72.81 -12.09
CA ALA A 276 -24.41 -72.72 -12.95
C ALA A 276 -24.40 -71.49 -13.88
N VAL A 277 -25.57 -70.95 -14.25
CA VAL A 277 -25.69 -69.77 -15.12
C VAL A 277 -25.39 -68.48 -14.37
N TYR A 278 -25.65 -68.43 -13.05
CA TYR A 278 -25.17 -67.32 -12.22
C TYR A 278 -23.64 -67.21 -12.31
N ILE A 279 -22.94 -68.33 -12.14
CA ILE A 279 -21.48 -68.42 -12.18
C ILE A 279 -20.94 -67.97 -13.55
N SER A 280 -21.53 -68.45 -14.65
CA SER A 280 -21.04 -68.14 -15.99
C SER A 280 -21.38 -66.74 -16.48
N ASP A 281 -22.57 -66.21 -16.15
CA ASP A 281 -23.11 -65.02 -16.82
C ASP A 281 -23.17 -63.78 -15.92
N LEU A 282 -23.42 -63.92 -14.61
CA LEU A 282 -23.66 -62.78 -13.71
C LEU A 282 -22.54 -62.54 -12.70
N GLN A 283 -21.90 -63.60 -12.17
CA GLN A 283 -20.91 -63.51 -11.10
C GLN A 283 -19.74 -62.58 -11.45
N THR A 284 -19.27 -62.59 -12.70
CA THR A 284 -18.20 -61.70 -13.15
C THR A 284 -18.58 -60.21 -13.04
N ASN A 285 -19.82 -59.86 -13.33
CA ASN A 285 -20.31 -58.47 -13.28
C ASN A 285 -20.56 -58.03 -11.83
N ILE A 286 -21.08 -58.92 -10.98
CA ILE A 286 -21.20 -58.68 -9.53
C ILE A 286 -19.82 -58.50 -8.88
N ASN A 287 -18.85 -59.33 -9.26
CA ASN A 287 -17.47 -59.19 -8.78
C ASN A 287 -16.85 -57.87 -9.24
N SER A 288 -17.11 -57.45 -10.49
CA SER A 288 -16.63 -56.16 -11.01
C SER A 288 -17.25 -54.98 -10.25
N LEU A 289 -18.54 -55.05 -9.90
CA LEU A 289 -19.19 -54.05 -9.06
C LEU A 289 -18.63 -54.04 -7.63
N SER A 290 -18.37 -55.22 -7.05
CA SER A 290 -17.72 -55.35 -5.74
C SER A 290 -16.35 -54.68 -5.75
N SER A 291 -15.51 -54.98 -6.75
CA SER A 291 -14.19 -54.38 -6.91
C SER A 291 -14.26 -52.86 -7.10
N ALA A 292 -15.26 -52.35 -7.83
CA ALA A 292 -15.45 -50.90 -7.96
C ALA A 292 -15.77 -50.24 -6.61
N TYR A 293 -16.62 -50.84 -5.78
CA TYR A 293 -16.91 -50.35 -4.43
C TYR A 293 -15.69 -50.45 -3.50
N GLU A 294 -14.95 -51.56 -3.54
CA GLU A 294 -13.71 -51.73 -2.76
C GLU A 294 -12.65 -50.69 -3.13
N SER A 295 -12.61 -50.27 -4.40
CA SER A 295 -11.66 -49.25 -4.86
C SER A 295 -11.93 -47.86 -4.30
N ILE A 296 -13.17 -47.55 -3.87
CA ILE A 296 -13.53 -46.21 -3.37
C ILE A 296 -12.66 -45.84 -2.17
N ASP A 297 -12.50 -46.75 -1.21
CA ASP A 297 -11.68 -46.51 -0.02
C ASP A 297 -10.21 -46.23 -0.38
N THR A 298 -9.66 -46.98 -1.35
CA THR A 298 -8.27 -46.79 -1.80
C THR A 298 -8.07 -45.53 -2.64
N GLU A 299 -9.09 -45.14 -3.41
CA GLU A 299 -9.04 -43.96 -4.26
C GLU A 299 -9.27 -42.68 -3.46
N ALA A 300 -10.04 -42.76 -2.36
CA ALA A 300 -10.26 -41.66 -1.42
C ALA A 300 -8.95 -41.12 -0.82
N ASP A 301 -7.91 -41.95 -0.66
CA ASP A 301 -6.57 -41.50 -0.23
C ASP A 301 -5.97 -40.40 -1.15
N LYS A 302 -6.40 -40.33 -2.41
CA LYS A 302 -5.97 -39.26 -3.35
C LYS A 302 -6.51 -37.88 -2.96
N ILE A 303 -7.61 -37.81 -2.21
CA ILE A 303 -8.13 -36.56 -1.62
C ILE A 303 -7.10 -36.00 -0.65
N ALA A 304 -6.64 -36.83 0.29
CA ALA A 304 -5.62 -36.44 1.26
C ALA A 304 -4.32 -36.04 0.58
N PHE A 305 -3.93 -36.73 -0.49
CA PHE A 305 -2.76 -36.38 -1.28
C PHE A 305 -2.87 -34.98 -1.93
N ALA A 306 -4.03 -34.63 -2.50
CA ALA A 306 -4.28 -33.33 -3.10
C ALA A 306 -4.16 -32.18 -2.09
N PHE A 307 -4.80 -32.31 -0.92
CA PHE A 307 -4.70 -31.33 0.16
C PHE A 307 -3.27 -31.25 0.72
N ASN A 308 -2.56 -32.37 0.84
CA ASN A 308 -1.17 -32.37 1.30
C ASN A 308 -0.23 -31.64 0.33
N ILE A 309 -0.42 -31.81 -1.00
CA ILE A 309 0.31 -31.02 -2.00
C ILE A 309 0.04 -29.53 -1.81
N TYR A 310 -1.23 -29.14 -1.66
CA TYR A 310 -1.59 -27.75 -1.43
C TYR A 310 -0.91 -27.22 -0.15
N SER A 311 -1.11 -27.89 0.99
CA SER A 311 -0.54 -27.52 2.29
C SER A 311 0.98 -27.37 2.23
N THR A 312 1.69 -28.30 1.57
CA THR A 312 3.15 -28.27 1.46
C THR A 312 3.64 -27.10 0.58
N ASN A 313 2.84 -26.67 -0.39
CA ASN A 313 3.22 -25.60 -1.32
C ASN A 313 2.86 -24.19 -0.82
N VAL A 314 1.90 -24.03 0.11
CA VAL A 314 1.50 -22.72 0.66
C VAL A 314 2.69 -21.89 1.16
N PRO A 315 3.64 -22.43 1.96
CA PRO A 315 4.80 -21.65 2.42
C PRO A 315 5.69 -21.14 1.27
N ASN A 316 5.63 -21.78 0.10
CA ASN A 316 6.43 -21.40 -1.06
C ASN A 316 5.81 -20.27 -1.88
N LEU A 317 4.55 -19.86 -1.60
CA LEU A 317 3.91 -18.73 -2.26
C LEU A 317 4.62 -17.40 -1.95
N ILE A 318 5.13 -17.25 -0.73
CA ILE A 318 6.02 -16.14 -0.34
C ILE A 318 7.22 -16.75 0.36
N GLY A 319 8.31 -16.93 -0.38
CA GLY A 319 9.50 -17.63 0.12
C GLY A 319 10.18 -16.94 1.32
N ASN A 320 10.24 -15.60 1.32
CA ASN A 320 10.75 -14.85 2.47
C ASN A 320 10.01 -13.52 2.63
N ILE A 321 8.99 -13.53 3.49
CA ILE A 321 8.16 -12.34 3.73
C ILE A 321 8.96 -11.16 4.31
N MET A 322 9.99 -11.41 5.13
CA MET A 322 10.84 -10.33 5.66
C MET A 322 11.56 -9.61 4.51
N THR A 323 12.13 -10.36 3.56
CA THR A 323 12.80 -9.78 2.39
C THR A 323 11.82 -9.01 1.50
N GLU A 324 10.61 -9.54 1.28
CA GLU A 324 9.58 -8.88 0.48
C GLU A 324 9.13 -7.56 1.13
N LEU A 325 8.77 -7.59 2.42
CA LEU A 325 8.40 -6.40 3.18
C LEU A 325 9.54 -5.37 3.21
N ALA A 326 10.77 -5.80 3.49
CA ALA A 326 11.94 -4.92 3.50
C ALA A 326 12.15 -4.24 2.14
N THR A 327 12.03 -4.99 1.04
CA THR A 327 12.21 -4.45 -0.32
C THR A 327 11.15 -3.38 -0.63
N ARG A 328 9.89 -3.63 -0.26
CA ARG A 328 8.78 -2.70 -0.53
C ARG A 328 8.81 -1.46 0.35
N LEU A 329 9.19 -1.62 1.62
CA LEU A 329 9.23 -0.53 2.59
C LEU A 329 10.49 0.32 2.50
N CYS A 330 11.56 -0.17 1.86
CA CYS A 330 12.85 0.53 1.77
C CYS A 330 12.70 1.94 1.18
N ASN A 331 11.99 2.11 0.06
CA ASN A 331 11.82 3.43 -0.55
C ASN A 331 10.96 4.39 0.30
N PRO A 332 9.77 3.99 0.81
CA PRO A 332 9.01 4.79 1.76
C PRO A 332 9.80 5.17 3.03
N LEU A 333 10.50 4.20 3.64
CA LEU A 333 11.36 4.40 4.80
C LEU A 333 12.44 5.45 4.50
N GLN A 334 13.21 5.27 3.43
CA GLN A 334 14.25 6.22 3.04
C GLN A 334 13.69 7.61 2.77
N THR A 335 12.51 7.71 2.15
CA THR A 335 11.90 9.00 1.81
C THR A 335 11.53 9.77 3.08
N VAL A 336 10.84 9.12 4.02
CA VAL A 336 10.42 9.75 5.28
C VAL A 336 11.64 10.07 6.16
N SER A 337 12.60 9.14 6.24
CA SER A 337 13.85 9.35 6.99
C SER A 337 14.67 10.51 6.43
N LYS A 338 14.81 10.62 5.10
CA LYS A 338 15.55 11.73 4.45
C LYS A 338 14.93 13.09 4.76
N VAL A 339 13.60 13.19 4.81
CA VAL A 339 12.91 14.44 5.16
C VAL A 339 13.29 14.88 6.57
N GLN A 340 13.32 13.95 7.53
CA GLN A 340 13.71 14.28 8.91
C GLN A 340 15.20 14.59 9.05
N ILE A 341 16.06 13.79 8.40
CA ILE A 341 17.52 14.02 8.34
C ILE A 341 17.85 15.39 7.75
N ALA A 342 17.07 15.88 6.77
CA ALA A 342 17.31 17.17 6.15
C ALA A 342 17.19 18.36 7.13
N ASN A 343 16.48 18.21 8.25
CA ASN A 343 16.26 19.25 9.25
C ASN A 343 15.77 20.58 8.62
N ALA A 344 14.83 20.51 7.68
CA ALA A 344 14.20 21.66 7.04
C ALA A 344 13.03 22.18 7.89
N GLY A 345 12.51 23.37 7.56
CA GLY A 345 11.52 24.07 8.39
C GLY A 345 10.19 23.33 8.67
N PHE A 346 9.85 22.29 7.88
CA PHE A 346 8.65 21.46 8.09
C PHE A 346 8.98 19.96 8.24
N SER A 347 10.25 19.60 8.45
CA SER A 347 10.69 18.21 8.52
C SER A 347 9.93 17.41 9.59
N ASP A 348 9.89 17.92 10.83
CA ASP A 348 9.23 17.23 11.96
C ASP A 348 7.75 16.97 11.71
N PHE A 349 7.05 17.95 11.10
CA PHE A 349 5.64 17.82 10.76
C PHE A 349 5.43 16.74 9.69
N CYS A 350 6.22 16.79 8.61
CA CYS A 350 6.14 15.79 7.54
C CYS A 350 6.47 14.39 8.06
N PHE A 351 7.54 14.25 8.84
CA PHE A 351 7.92 12.98 9.44
C PHE A 351 6.82 12.46 10.35
N SER A 352 6.32 13.26 11.29
CA SER A 352 5.23 12.87 12.20
C SER A 352 3.94 12.48 11.47
N LYS A 353 3.66 13.08 10.31
CA LYS A 353 2.48 12.75 9.49
C LYS A 353 2.64 11.44 8.71
N TYR A 354 3.84 11.16 8.19
CA TYR A 354 4.05 10.06 7.24
C TYR A 354 4.74 8.83 7.85
N SER A 355 5.57 8.97 8.88
CA SER A 355 6.24 7.83 9.53
C SER A 355 5.25 6.82 10.12
N PRO A 356 4.13 7.22 10.78
CA PRO A 356 3.17 6.25 11.29
C PRO A 356 2.42 5.53 10.15
N ARG A 357 2.28 6.18 9.00
CA ARG A 357 1.65 5.57 7.82
C ARG A 357 2.55 4.51 7.22
N VAL A 358 3.85 4.78 7.08
CA VAL A 358 4.84 3.78 6.63
C VAL A 358 4.90 2.62 7.60
N PHE A 359 4.88 2.90 8.90
CA PHE A 359 4.81 1.87 9.95
C PHE A 359 3.57 0.97 9.81
N SER A 360 2.39 1.58 9.64
CA SER A 360 1.12 0.85 9.53
C SER A 360 1.00 -0.04 8.30
N LEU A 361 1.83 0.16 7.26
CA LEU A 361 1.78 -0.67 6.05
C LEU A 361 2.04 -2.15 6.35
N VAL A 362 2.92 -2.46 7.32
CA VAL A 362 3.21 -3.85 7.70
C VAL A 362 1.95 -4.55 8.20
N GLN A 363 1.23 -3.91 9.13
CA GLN A 363 0.01 -4.47 9.73
C GLN A 363 -1.08 -4.65 8.68
N LEU A 364 -1.32 -3.62 7.85
CA LEU A 364 -2.31 -3.68 6.78
C LEU A 364 -2.02 -4.81 5.78
N THR A 365 -0.75 -5.04 5.44
CA THR A 365 -0.36 -6.14 4.55
C THR A 365 -0.60 -7.51 5.20
N VAL A 366 -0.27 -7.67 6.49
CA VAL A 366 -0.52 -8.93 7.21
C VAL A 366 -2.01 -9.20 7.38
N ASP A 367 -2.81 -8.20 7.75
CA ASP A 367 -4.28 -8.33 7.85
C ASP A 367 -4.91 -8.71 6.50
N ALA A 368 -4.38 -8.17 5.40
CA ALA A 368 -4.81 -8.54 4.06
C ALA A 368 -4.49 -10.01 3.73
N PHE A 369 -3.34 -10.54 4.18
CA PHE A 369 -3.01 -11.95 4.04
C PHE A 369 -3.98 -12.85 4.81
N ASP A 370 -4.34 -12.47 6.04
CA ASP A 370 -5.29 -13.23 6.85
C ASP A 370 -6.64 -13.35 6.14
N MET A 371 -7.13 -12.24 5.58
CA MET A 371 -8.34 -12.25 4.77
C MET A 371 -8.22 -13.13 3.52
N CYS A 372 -7.04 -13.22 2.90
CA CYS A 372 -6.81 -14.15 1.78
C CYS A 372 -6.96 -15.62 2.22
N PHE A 373 -6.35 -15.99 3.36
CA PHE A 373 -6.45 -17.35 3.91
C PHE A 373 -7.89 -17.71 4.30
N GLU A 374 -8.59 -16.83 5.00
CA GLU A 374 -9.98 -17.04 5.42
C GLU A 374 -10.93 -17.23 4.22
N LYS A 375 -10.78 -16.42 3.18
CA LYS A 375 -11.61 -16.52 1.96
C LYS A 375 -11.42 -17.86 1.25
N GLU A 376 -10.18 -18.31 1.11
CA GLU A 376 -9.90 -19.58 0.44
C GLU A 376 -10.34 -20.78 1.28
N LEU A 377 -10.22 -20.71 2.60
CA LEU A 377 -10.75 -21.74 3.48
C LEU A 377 -12.27 -21.87 3.34
N ALA A 378 -13.00 -20.75 3.38
CA ALA A 378 -14.46 -20.76 3.22
C ALA A 378 -14.93 -21.35 1.87
N ARG A 379 -14.13 -21.22 0.82
CA ARG A 379 -14.39 -21.83 -0.49
C ARG A 379 -14.22 -23.35 -0.44
N LEU A 380 -13.14 -23.82 0.18
CA LEU A 380 -12.83 -25.26 0.30
C LEU A 380 -13.86 -26.02 1.14
N MET A 381 -14.44 -25.37 2.16
CA MET A 381 -15.52 -25.96 2.97
C MET A 381 -16.74 -26.40 2.13
N ASN A 382 -16.94 -25.81 0.94
CA ASN A 382 -18.03 -26.19 0.04
C ASN A 382 -17.80 -27.53 -0.68
N LEU A 383 -16.57 -28.09 -0.66
CA LEU A 383 -16.31 -29.41 -1.24
C LEU A 383 -17.01 -30.53 -0.47
N SER A 384 -17.05 -30.43 0.86
CA SER A 384 -17.64 -31.45 1.73
C SER A 384 -19.11 -31.79 1.35
N PRO A 385 -20.04 -30.83 1.26
CA PRO A 385 -21.42 -31.12 0.87
C PRO A 385 -21.58 -31.55 -0.60
N VAL A 386 -20.65 -31.19 -1.50
CA VAL A 386 -20.69 -31.66 -2.90
C VAL A 386 -20.28 -33.14 -2.96
N VAL A 387 -19.22 -33.51 -2.26
CA VAL A 387 -18.73 -34.90 -2.20
C VAL A 387 -19.75 -35.81 -1.49
N GLU A 388 -20.39 -35.34 -0.42
CA GLU A 388 -21.48 -36.07 0.26
C GLU A 388 -22.60 -36.45 -0.73
N ARG A 389 -23.01 -35.50 -1.60
CA ARG A 389 -24.06 -35.75 -2.59
C ARG A 389 -23.65 -36.79 -3.63
N ILE A 390 -22.42 -36.73 -4.13
CA ILE A 390 -21.92 -37.71 -5.10
C ILE A 390 -21.79 -39.09 -4.46
N ALA A 391 -21.27 -39.17 -3.24
CA ALA A 391 -21.19 -40.41 -2.49
C ALA A 391 -22.59 -41.02 -2.25
N THR A 392 -23.56 -40.18 -1.86
CA THR A 392 -24.96 -40.62 -1.73
C THR A 392 -25.52 -41.16 -3.05
N GLN A 393 -25.19 -40.56 -4.20
CA GLN A 393 -25.58 -41.09 -5.50
C GLN A 393 -24.97 -42.47 -5.77
N ILE A 394 -23.70 -42.68 -5.43
CA ILE A 394 -23.04 -43.99 -5.55
C ILE A 394 -23.80 -45.06 -4.75
N SER A 395 -24.30 -44.72 -3.55
CA SER A 395 -25.04 -45.66 -2.69
C SER A 395 -26.32 -46.21 -3.33
N TYR A 396 -26.98 -45.43 -4.19
CA TYR A 396 -28.18 -45.89 -4.89
C TYR A 396 -27.90 -46.99 -5.91
N ASN A 397 -26.65 -47.16 -6.36
CA ASN A 397 -26.26 -48.19 -7.34
C ASN A 397 -26.34 -49.62 -6.78
N THR A 398 -26.34 -49.79 -5.45
CA THR A 398 -26.46 -51.11 -4.79
C THR A 398 -27.72 -51.26 -3.94
N ALA A 399 -28.52 -50.20 -3.79
CA ALA A 399 -29.71 -50.20 -2.94
C ALA A 399 -30.72 -51.32 -3.30
N ASP A 400 -30.92 -51.58 -4.59
CA ASP A 400 -31.88 -52.57 -5.08
C ASP A 400 -31.26 -53.96 -5.38
N LEU A 401 -29.94 -54.11 -5.20
CA LEU A 401 -29.20 -55.32 -5.58
C LEU A 401 -29.77 -56.59 -4.94
N LEU A 402 -29.97 -56.58 -3.62
CA LEU A 402 -30.50 -57.73 -2.88
C LEU A 402 -31.93 -58.07 -3.32
N SER A 403 -32.75 -57.06 -3.58
CA SER A 403 -34.13 -57.25 -4.04
C SER A 403 -34.14 -57.91 -5.42
N ASN A 404 -33.35 -57.40 -6.36
CA ASN A 404 -33.24 -57.93 -7.72
C ASN A 404 -32.76 -59.38 -7.75
N LEU A 405 -31.75 -59.73 -6.93
CA LEU A 405 -31.24 -61.09 -6.84
C LEU A 405 -32.26 -62.06 -6.23
N ASN A 406 -32.99 -61.63 -5.20
CA ASN A 406 -34.07 -62.44 -4.61
C ASN A 406 -35.23 -62.69 -5.58
N VAL A 407 -35.52 -61.76 -6.49
CA VAL A 407 -36.54 -61.97 -7.54
C VAL A 407 -36.13 -63.12 -8.48
N CYS A 408 -34.86 -63.19 -8.89
CA CYS A 408 -34.38 -64.32 -9.69
C CYS A 408 -34.40 -65.63 -8.88
N LEU A 409 -33.91 -65.64 -7.63
CA LEU A 409 -33.89 -66.81 -6.76
C LEU A 409 -35.29 -67.37 -6.41
N ALA A 410 -36.34 -66.55 -6.49
CA ALA A 410 -37.71 -66.99 -6.28
C ALA A 410 -38.27 -67.84 -7.45
N ILE A 411 -37.56 -67.95 -8.58
CA ILE A 411 -37.97 -68.74 -9.74
C ILE A 411 -37.66 -70.23 -9.50
N VAL A 412 -38.70 -71.07 -9.46
CA VAL A 412 -38.57 -72.51 -9.15
C VAL A 412 -37.92 -73.32 -10.28
N ASP A 413 -38.04 -72.89 -11.54
CA ASP A 413 -37.43 -73.57 -12.69
C ASP A 413 -35.97 -73.11 -12.89
N PRO A 414 -34.95 -73.98 -12.72
CA PRO A 414 -33.54 -73.58 -12.78
C PRO A 414 -33.11 -73.00 -14.14
N THR A 415 -33.79 -73.38 -15.23
CA THR A 415 -33.49 -72.85 -16.58
C THR A 415 -33.99 -71.42 -16.71
N ALA A 416 -35.20 -71.14 -16.24
CA ALA A 416 -35.77 -69.80 -16.22
C ALA A 416 -35.10 -68.88 -15.17
N GLU A 417 -34.64 -69.42 -14.05
CA GLU A 417 -33.81 -68.74 -13.07
C GLU A 417 -32.48 -68.30 -13.71
N GLY A 418 -31.79 -69.22 -14.42
CA GLY A 418 -30.56 -68.90 -15.14
C GLY A 418 -30.75 -67.78 -16.18
N ALA A 419 -31.84 -67.82 -16.95
CA ALA A 419 -32.17 -66.77 -17.91
C ALA A 419 -32.41 -65.39 -17.24
N CYS A 420 -32.92 -65.37 -16.01
CA CYS A 420 -33.06 -64.15 -15.21
C CYS A 420 -31.67 -63.54 -14.91
N PHE A 421 -30.71 -64.36 -14.48
CA PHE A 421 -29.33 -63.91 -14.24
C PHE A 421 -28.64 -63.37 -15.49
N THR A 422 -28.78 -64.05 -16.64
CA THR A 422 -28.26 -63.57 -17.93
C THR A 422 -28.87 -62.21 -18.30
N THR A 423 -30.16 -62.00 -18.00
CA THR A 423 -30.87 -60.77 -18.34
C THR A 423 -30.39 -59.57 -17.51
N ILE A 424 -30.10 -59.77 -16.22
CA ILE A 424 -29.68 -58.67 -15.34
C ILE A 424 -28.17 -58.40 -15.37
N ALA A 425 -27.37 -59.34 -15.91
CA ALA A 425 -25.92 -59.25 -15.98
C ALA A 425 -25.37 -57.94 -16.60
N PRO A 426 -25.89 -57.44 -17.74
CA PRO A 426 -25.38 -56.19 -18.33
C PRO A 426 -25.55 -54.95 -17.45
N TYR A 427 -26.57 -54.89 -16.59
CA TYR A 427 -26.79 -53.73 -15.72
C TYR A 427 -25.68 -53.57 -14.68
N TYR A 428 -25.28 -54.67 -14.05
CA TYR A 428 -24.23 -54.62 -13.02
C TYR A 428 -22.85 -54.32 -13.60
N ALA A 429 -22.61 -54.64 -14.88
CA ALA A 429 -21.42 -54.21 -15.59
C ALA A 429 -21.38 -52.68 -15.80
N VAL A 430 -22.51 -52.07 -16.16
CA VAL A 430 -22.64 -50.62 -16.32
C VAL A 430 -22.51 -49.90 -14.97
N LEU A 431 -23.16 -50.41 -13.92
CA LEU A 431 -23.07 -49.86 -12.57
C LEU A 431 -21.62 -49.87 -12.05
N ALA A 432 -20.85 -50.93 -12.30
CA ALA A 432 -19.44 -51.01 -11.92
C ALA A 432 -18.60 -49.89 -12.57
N THR A 433 -18.86 -49.62 -13.85
CA THR A 433 -18.21 -48.53 -14.59
C THR A 433 -18.60 -47.16 -14.02
N LYS A 434 -19.87 -46.98 -13.62
CA LYS A 434 -20.40 -45.72 -13.07
C LYS A 434 -19.86 -45.41 -11.68
N VAL A 435 -19.74 -46.39 -10.80
CA VAL A 435 -19.08 -46.25 -9.50
C VAL A 435 -17.64 -45.75 -9.68
N THR A 436 -16.91 -46.34 -10.63
CA THR A 436 -15.53 -45.93 -10.97
C THR A 436 -15.48 -44.49 -11.50
N ALA A 437 -16.42 -44.13 -12.39
CA ALA A 437 -16.50 -42.78 -12.95
C ALA A 437 -16.82 -41.71 -11.90
N HIS A 438 -17.84 -41.91 -11.06
CA HIS A 438 -18.19 -40.96 -10.01
C HIS A 438 -17.08 -40.79 -8.96
N THR A 439 -16.41 -41.87 -8.58
CA THR A 439 -15.24 -41.81 -7.70
C THR A 439 -14.13 -40.97 -8.34
N THR A 440 -13.84 -41.21 -9.64
CA THR A 440 -12.87 -40.41 -10.39
C THR A 440 -13.28 -38.93 -10.48
N THR A 441 -14.57 -38.63 -10.66
CA THR A 441 -15.08 -37.25 -10.67
C THR A 441 -14.83 -36.54 -9.34
N VAL A 442 -15.07 -37.20 -8.21
CA VAL A 442 -14.77 -36.64 -6.88
C VAL A 442 -13.29 -36.30 -6.75
N ILE A 443 -12.40 -37.23 -7.14
CA ILE A 443 -10.95 -37.00 -7.06
C ILE A 443 -10.51 -35.85 -7.97
N ASN A 444 -11.04 -35.78 -9.19
CA ASN A 444 -10.74 -34.70 -10.12
C ASN A 444 -11.25 -33.34 -9.63
N LEU A 445 -12.45 -33.29 -9.04
CA LEU A 445 -13.02 -32.09 -8.45
C LEU A 445 -12.13 -31.55 -7.32
N VAL A 446 -11.71 -32.42 -6.39
CA VAL A 446 -10.83 -32.03 -5.27
C VAL A 446 -9.48 -31.54 -5.80
N ASN A 447 -8.86 -32.25 -6.74
CA ASN A 447 -7.60 -31.83 -7.36
C ASN A 447 -7.71 -30.46 -8.05
N ALA A 448 -8.79 -30.24 -8.79
CA ALA A 448 -9.04 -28.98 -9.49
C ALA A 448 -9.24 -27.82 -8.49
N GLU A 449 -10.08 -28.00 -7.48
CA GLU A 449 -10.38 -26.92 -6.53
C GLU A 449 -9.19 -26.60 -5.62
N THR A 450 -8.44 -27.60 -5.13
CA THR A 450 -7.22 -27.36 -4.33
C THR A 450 -6.14 -26.64 -5.16
N THR A 451 -5.95 -27.01 -6.43
CA THR A 451 -5.03 -26.31 -7.36
C THR A 451 -5.50 -24.87 -7.62
N ALA A 452 -6.79 -24.68 -7.86
CA ALA A 452 -7.34 -23.36 -8.15
C ALA A 452 -7.31 -22.45 -6.92
N SER A 453 -7.51 -23.00 -5.72
CA SER A 453 -7.41 -22.28 -4.45
C SER A 453 -5.96 -21.86 -4.16
N PHE A 454 -4.98 -22.74 -4.42
CA PHE A 454 -3.56 -22.40 -4.36
C PHE A 454 -3.19 -21.19 -5.24
N ASN A 455 -3.64 -21.19 -6.50
CA ASN A 455 -3.36 -20.08 -7.42
C ASN A 455 -4.03 -18.77 -7.00
N ARG A 456 -5.28 -18.83 -6.52
CA ARG A 456 -6.02 -17.67 -5.97
C ARG A 456 -5.33 -17.09 -4.75
N LEU A 457 -4.94 -17.96 -3.81
CA LEU A 457 -4.22 -17.58 -2.62
C LEU A 457 -2.93 -16.87 -2.99
N GLY A 458 -2.13 -17.44 -3.89
CA GLY A 458 -0.92 -16.80 -4.41
C GLY A 458 -1.17 -15.41 -4.98
N ALA A 459 -2.16 -15.26 -5.87
CA ALA A 459 -2.51 -13.96 -6.44
C ALA A 459 -2.96 -12.94 -5.38
N CYS A 460 -3.75 -13.37 -4.39
CA CYS A 460 -4.23 -12.53 -3.29
C CYS A 460 -3.05 -12.06 -2.40
N LEU A 461 -2.12 -12.95 -2.09
CA LEU A 461 -0.92 -12.63 -1.32
C LEU A 461 0.01 -11.66 -2.09
N TYR A 462 0.29 -11.93 -3.37
CA TYR A 462 1.15 -11.05 -4.18
C TYR A 462 0.54 -9.67 -4.44
N SER A 463 -0.77 -9.58 -4.64
CA SER A 463 -1.45 -8.28 -4.81
C SER A 463 -1.48 -7.47 -3.51
N SER A 464 -1.51 -8.13 -2.36
CA SER A 464 -1.39 -7.50 -1.04
C SER A 464 0.04 -6.99 -0.76
N LEU A 465 1.05 -7.51 -1.47
CA LEU A 465 2.45 -7.04 -1.44
C LEU A 465 2.72 -5.90 -2.43
N SER A 466 1.91 -5.75 -3.48
CA SER A 466 2.12 -4.71 -4.50
C SER A 466 1.61 -3.36 -4.00
N LEU A 467 2.52 -2.57 -3.43
CA LEU A 467 2.42 -1.12 -3.42
C LEU A 467 3.20 -0.59 -4.64
N VAL A 468 2.55 0.29 -5.42
CA VAL A 468 3.04 1.15 -6.53
C VAL A 468 3.29 0.46 -7.91
N TYR A 469 2.96 0.97 -9.12
CA TYR A 469 2.74 2.30 -9.72
C TYR A 469 1.84 2.25 -10.99
N GLY A 470 1.15 3.37 -11.33
CA GLY A 470 1.39 4.00 -12.65
C GLY A 470 0.20 4.34 -13.56
N TYR A 471 -0.86 4.99 -13.08
CA TYR A 471 -1.83 5.60 -14.01
C TYR A 471 -1.21 6.83 -14.71
N PRO A 472 -1.09 6.88 -16.05
CA PRO A 472 -0.37 7.94 -16.76
C PRO A 472 -0.83 9.36 -16.43
N LEU A 473 -2.12 9.54 -16.12
CA LEU A 473 -2.67 10.83 -15.70
C LEU A 473 -2.08 11.30 -14.36
N LEU A 474 -1.94 10.40 -13.38
CA LEU A 474 -1.41 10.75 -12.05
C LEU A 474 0.04 11.20 -12.15
N GLU A 475 0.84 10.51 -12.99
CA GLU A 475 2.25 10.85 -13.20
C GLU A 475 2.43 12.19 -13.93
N ILE A 476 1.56 12.49 -14.90
CA ILE A 476 1.54 13.79 -15.58
C ILE A 476 1.22 14.91 -14.58
N VAL A 477 0.14 14.77 -13.80
CA VAL A 477 -0.28 15.79 -12.83
C VAL A 477 0.77 16.00 -11.74
N LYS A 478 1.34 14.92 -11.20
CA LYS A 478 2.44 14.95 -10.23
C LYS A 478 3.64 15.71 -10.76
N THR A 479 4.06 15.41 -11.99
CA THR A 479 5.21 16.08 -12.63
C THR A 479 4.99 17.59 -12.74
N GLN A 480 3.79 18.04 -13.13
CA GLN A 480 3.49 19.47 -13.22
C GLN A 480 3.50 20.14 -11.84
N LEU A 481 2.87 19.53 -10.83
CA LEU A 481 2.81 20.07 -9.46
C LEU A 481 4.19 20.21 -8.82
N ILE A 482 5.06 19.20 -8.98
CA ILE A 482 6.44 19.24 -8.48
C ILE A 482 7.23 20.36 -9.18
N ALA A 483 7.12 20.47 -10.51
CA ALA A 483 7.82 21.51 -11.25
C ALA A 483 7.37 22.93 -10.85
N ILE A 484 6.09 23.14 -10.59
CA ILE A 484 5.58 24.42 -10.05
C ILE A 484 6.21 24.71 -8.68
N ALA A 485 6.22 23.71 -7.79
CA ALA A 485 6.77 23.83 -6.44
C ALA A 485 8.26 24.18 -6.44
N ASP A 486 9.06 23.45 -7.22
CA ASP A 486 10.50 23.62 -7.30
C ASP A 486 10.87 24.99 -7.86
N ASN A 487 10.25 25.38 -8.98
CA ASN A 487 10.51 26.68 -9.60
C ASN A 487 10.11 27.83 -8.67
N PHE A 488 8.93 27.75 -8.06
CA PHE A 488 8.47 28.79 -7.13
C PHE A 488 9.39 28.90 -5.91
N THR A 489 9.77 27.77 -5.32
CA THR A 489 10.67 27.72 -4.15
C THR A 489 12.03 28.33 -4.48
N GLN A 490 12.61 27.97 -5.64
CA GLN A 490 13.89 28.49 -6.09
C GLN A 490 13.87 30.02 -6.24
N SER A 491 12.88 30.57 -6.94
CA SER A 491 12.77 32.03 -7.14
C SER A 491 12.41 32.77 -5.85
N ALA A 492 11.53 32.22 -5.01
CA ALA A 492 11.19 32.82 -3.71
C ALA A 492 12.40 32.87 -2.77
N LEU A 493 13.22 31.82 -2.75
CA LEU A 493 14.45 31.77 -1.97
C LEU A 493 15.47 32.80 -2.48
N ALA A 494 15.57 33.00 -3.81
CA ALA A 494 16.43 34.03 -4.38
C ALA A 494 16.03 35.44 -3.91
N VAL A 495 14.72 35.74 -3.84
CA VAL A 495 14.22 37.01 -3.27
C VAL A 495 14.61 37.14 -1.80
N SER A 496 14.36 36.11 -1.00
CA SER A 496 14.74 36.09 0.43
C SER A 496 16.24 36.36 0.63
N ASN A 497 17.09 35.64 -0.10
CA ASN A 497 18.54 35.80 -0.04
C ASN A 497 18.99 37.20 -0.47
N SER A 498 18.32 37.79 -1.47
CA SER A 498 18.63 39.15 -1.93
C SER A 498 18.25 40.23 -0.90
N ILE A 499 17.18 40.03 -0.12
CA ILE A 499 16.78 40.93 0.96
C ILE A 499 17.80 40.86 2.11
N ASP A 500 18.27 39.67 2.45
CA ASP A 500 19.32 39.49 3.46
C ASP A 500 20.65 40.13 3.02
N ALA A 501 21.06 39.90 1.77
CA ALA A 501 22.24 40.53 1.18
C ALA A 501 22.12 42.07 1.16
N PHE A 502 20.92 42.59 0.84
CA PHE A 502 20.64 44.02 0.87
C PHE A 502 20.83 44.63 2.26
N ALA A 503 20.33 43.96 3.31
CA ALA A 503 20.42 44.42 4.69
C ALA A 503 21.87 44.55 5.19
N LEU A 504 22.80 43.83 4.57
CA LEU A 504 24.22 43.78 4.93
C LEU A 504 25.14 44.54 3.95
N SER A 505 24.58 45.15 2.91
CA SER A 505 25.37 45.72 1.82
C SER A 505 26.15 46.98 2.23
N ASN A 506 27.44 47.01 1.93
CA ASN A 506 28.32 48.18 2.01
C ASN A 506 28.71 48.73 0.61
N GLY A 507 28.11 48.18 -0.44
CA GLY A 507 28.39 48.52 -1.84
C GLY A 507 27.66 49.77 -2.32
N THR A 508 27.69 50.02 -3.63
CA THR A 508 26.94 51.14 -4.22
C THR A 508 25.43 50.93 -4.10
N LEU A 509 24.66 52.01 -3.98
CA LEU A 509 23.19 51.93 -3.97
C LEU A 509 22.64 51.26 -5.25
N ASP A 510 23.31 51.38 -6.39
CA ASP A 510 22.82 50.74 -7.61
C ASP A 510 23.08 49.24 -7.61
N SER A 511 24.22 48.76 -7.09
CA SER A 511 24.48 47.32 -6.96
C SER A 511 23.64 46.65 -5.87
N ALA A 512 23.47 47.31 -4.71
CA ALA A 512 22.73 46.76 -3.57
C ALA A 512 21.24 46.55 -3.89
N PHE A 513 20.60 47.54 -4.52
CA PHE A 513 19.20 47.43 -4.95
C PHE A 513 19.03 46.60 -6.24
N GLY A 514 20.06 46.53 -7.09
CA GLY A 514 20.02 45.77 -8.34
C GLY A 514 19.82 44.27 -8.12
N GLN A 515 20.44 43.68 -7.10
CA GLN A 515 20.27 42.26 -6.77
C GLN A 515 18.84 41.92 -6.37
N PHE A 516 18.24 42.74 -5.49
CA PHE A 516 16.84 42.59 -5.10
C PHE A 516 15.90 42.80 -6.29
N ASN A 517 16.12 43.83 -7.11
CA ASN A 517 15.28 44.12 -8.27
C ASN A 517 15.33 42.98 -9.31
N ASN A 518 16.49 42.35 -9.51
CA ASN A 518 16.60 41.18 -10.38
C ASN A 518 15.86 39.97 -9.80
N ALA A 519 16.11 39.59 -8.55
CA ALA A 519 15.46 38.42 -7.95
C ALA A 519 13.94 38.58 -7.85
N SER A 520 13.46 39.77 -7.47
CA SER A 520 12.02 40.08 -7.45
C SER A 520 11.42 40.11 -8.85
N GLY A 521 12.15 40.63 -9.85
CA GLY A 521 11.73 40.59 -11.26
C GLY A 521 11.63 39.17 -11.82
N GLU A 522 12.55 38.28 -11.46
CA GLU A 522 12.52 36.87 -11.86
C GLU A 522 11.34 36.12 -11.22
N LEU A 523 11.09 36.32 -9.92
CA LEU A 523 9.91 35.74 -9.26
C LEU A 523 8.60 36.29 -9.86
N PHE A 524 8.55 37.60 -10.14
CA PHE A 524 7.40 38.21 -10.83
C PHE A 524 7.16 37.57 -12.20
N TYR A 525 8.22 37.40 -13.00
CA TYR A 525 8.12 36.77 -14.32
C TYR A 525 7.70 35.30 -14.22
N LEU A 526 8.24 34.56 -13.25
CA LEU A 526 7.84 33.18 -13.01
C LEU A 526 6.34 33.08 -12.73
N ILE A 527 5.84 33.88 -11.80
CA ILE A 527 4.42 33.88 -11.41
C ILE A 527 3.52 34.25 -12.59
N THR A 528 3.88 35.31 -13.32
CA THR A 528 3.01 35.87 -14.37
C THR A 528 3.10 35.17 -15.72
N GLN A 529 4.22 34.50 -16.01
CA GLN A 529 4.48 33.90 -17.32
C GLN A 529 5.09 32.50 -17.20
N GLY A 530 6.11 32.32 -16.35
CA GLY A 530 6.90 31.08 -16.27
C GLY A 530 6.10 29.84 -15.83
N LEU A 531 5.06 30.00 -15.03
CA LEU A 531 4.21 28.89 -14.56
C LEU A 531 3.07 28.51 -15.53
N THR A 532 2.79 29.35 -16.54
CA THR A 532 1.62 29.21 -17.43
C THR A 532 1.61 27.88 -18.18
N GLY A 533 2.78 27.37 -18.59
CA GLY A 533 2.88 26.08 -19.28
C GLY A 533 2.41 24.91 -18.41
N TYR A 534 2.86 24.88 -17.16
CA TYR A 534 2.48 23.84 -16.19
C TYR A 534 0.99 23.93 -15.83
N LEU A 535 0.48 25.14 -15.62
CA LEU A 535 -0.94 25.38 -15.30
C LEU A 535 -1.86 24.99 -16.47
N ASN A 536 -1.48 25.29 -17.71
CA ASN A 536 -2.25 24.88 -18.90
C ASN A 536 -2.27 23.36 -19.08
N GLU A 537 -1.17 22.67 -18.79
CA GLU A 537 -1.13 21.21 -18.84
C GLU A 537 -2.06 20.62 -17.77
N LEU A 538 -2.05 21.15 -16.54
CA LEU A 538 -3.00 20.77 -15.49
C LEU A 538 -4.45 20.98 -15.94
N ASP A 539 -4.79 22.16 -16.46
CA ASP A 539 -6.13 22.50 -16.97
C ASP A 539 -6.58 21.59 -18.11
N THR A 540 -5.66 21.14 -18.96
CA THR A 540 -5.97 20.25 -20.09
C THR A 540 -6.29 18.83 -19.62
N LYS A 541 -5.68 18.40 -18.52
CA LYS A 541 -5.82 17.04 -17.98
C LYS A 541 -6.92 16.94 -16.91
N LEU A 542 -7.17 18.03 -16.20
CA LEU A 542 -8.09 18.15 -15.07
C LEU A 542 -9.15 19.22 -15.34
N ASP A 543 -9.71 19.80 -14.28
CA ASP A 543 -10.44 21.06 -14.33
C ASP A 543 -9.55 22.24 -13.86
N LYS A 544 -10.15 23.42 -13.78
CA LYS A 544 -9.44 24.67 -13.42
C LYS A 544 -9.30 24.90 -11.92
N SER A 545 -9.67 23.96 -11.06
CA SER A 545 -9.73 24.21 -9.62
C SER A 545 -8.33 24.44 -9.04
N ILE A 546 -7.37 23.55 -9.36
CA ILE A 546 -5.97 23.70 -8.91
C ILE A 546 -5.37 25.00 -9.45
N SER A 547 -5.54 25.29 -10.73
CA SER A 547 -4.98 26.50 -11.35
C SER A 547 -5.61 27.76 -10.79
N THR A 548 -6.92 27.78 -10.51
CA THR A 548 -7.60 28.91 -9.87
C THR A 548 -7.08 29.15 -8.45
N MET A 549 -6.98 28.10 -7.63
CA MET A 549 -6.45 28.23 -6.27
C MET A 549 -4.99 28.71 -6.26
N LEU A 550 -4.16 28.18 -7.16
CA LEU A 550 -2.77 28.61 -7.30
C LEU A 550 -2.68 30.05 -7.81
N ASP A 551 -3.49 30.44 -8.79
CA ASP A 551 -3.51 31.81 -9.31
C ASP A 551 -3.89 32.80 -8.21
N ASP A 552 -4.93 32.53 -7.43
CA ASP A 552 -5.32 33.37 -6.28
C ASP A 552 -4.17 33.53 -5.26
N ALA A 553 -3.53 32.43 -4.88
CA ALA A 553 -2.42 32.45 -3.92
C ALA A 553 -1.17 33.14 -4.48
N LEU A 554 -0.85 32.91 -5.74
CA LEU A 554 0.29 33.51 -6.42
C LEU A 554 0.07 35.02 -6.68
N GLN A 555 -1.17 35.44 -6.94
CA GLN A 555 -1.53 36.86 -7.06
C GLN A 555 -1.35 37.63 -5.75
N GLU A 556 -1.60 37.01 -4.60
CA GLU A 556 -1.34 37.61 -3.29
C GLU A 556 0.17 37.86 -3.10
N VAL A 557 1.00 36.86 -3.39
CA VAL A 557 2.48 36.98 -3.38
C VAL A 557 2.94 38.06 -4.35
N ASN A 558 2.40 38.07 -5.57
CA ASN A 558 2.76 39.03 -6.61
C ASN A 558 2.42 40.48 -6.22
N SER A 559 1.21 40.69 -5.68
CA SER A 559 0.75 42.00 -5.23
C SER A 559 1.66 42.58 -4.15
N GLU A 560 2.07 41.76 -3.18
CA GLU A 560 2.96 42.19 -2.13
C GLU A 560 4.42 42.37 -2.61
N LEU A 561 4.86 41.58 -3.60
CA LEU A 561 6.17 41.75 -4.24
C LEU A 561 6.27 43.08 -5.00
N ILE A 562 5.24 43.47 -5.74
CA ILE A 562 5.14 44.78 -6.41
C ILE A 562 5.21 45.91 -5.37
N ARG A 563 4.47 45.76 -4.27
CA ARG A 563 4.48 46.74 -3.18
C ARG A 563 5.86 46.88 -2.55
N LEU A 564 6.55 45.77 -2.30
CA LEU A 564 7.90 45.76 -1.76
C LEU A 564 8.87 46.47 -2.73
N ALA A 565 8.78 46.20 -4.03
CA ALA A 565 9.61 46.85 -5.05
C ALA A 565 9.44 48.37 -5.05
N VAL A 566 8.20 48.88 -5.00
CA VAL A 566 7.91 50.32 -4.91
C VAL A 566 8.52 50.95 -3.65
N LEU A 567 8.42 50.25 -2.51
CA LEU A 567 9.01 50.73 -1.25
C LEU A 567 10.54 50.75 -1.31
N MET A 568 11.15 49.75 -1.95
CA MET A 568 12.60 49.66 -2.15
C MET A 568 13.10 50.77 -3.09
N ASP A 569 12.39 51.07 -4.18
CA ASP A 569 12.72 52.21 -5.04
C ASP A 569 12.61 53.55 -4.31
N SER A 570 11.59 53.71 -3.46
CA SER A 570 11.44 54.89 -2.61
C SER A 570 12.63 55.03 -1.65
N LEU A 571 13.04 53.93 -1.01
CA LEU A 571 14.20 53.89 -0.12
C LEU A 571 15.49 54.26 -0.88
N LYS A 572 15.70 53.69 -2.07
CA LYS A 572 16.83 54.01 -2.95
C LYS A 572 16.89 55.50 -3.27
N ALA A 573 15.76 56.10 -3.64
CA ALA A 573 15.67 57.52 -3.94
C ALA A 573 16.02 58.40 -2.71
N LYS A 574 15.49 58.05 -1.52
CA LYS A 574 15.82 58.76 -0.28
C LYS A 574 17.28 58.63 0.13
N LEU A 575 17.88 57.44 -0.04
CA LEU A 575 19.29 57.21 0.21
C LEU A 575 20.18 58.01 -0.76
N LYS A 576 19.81 58.11 -2.05
CA LYS A 576 20.53 58.97 -3.02
C LYS A 576 20.54 60.44 -2.59
N LEU A 577 19.42 60.95 -2.06
CA LEU A 577 19.34 62.31 -1.51
C LEU A 577 20.23 62.47 -0.27
N ALA A 578 20.24 61.48 0.63
CA ALA A 578 21.08 61.51 1.83
C ALA A 578 22.57 61.49 1.49
N VAL A 579 22.99 60.66 0.52
CA VAL A 579 24.38 60.62 0.01
C VAL A 579 24.77 61.98 -0.57
N LYS A 580 23.91 62.57 -1.41
CA LYS A 580 24.16 63.90 -2.00
C LYS A 580 24.29 65.00 -0.94
N ALA A 581 23.48 64.94 0.11
CA ALA A 581 23.49 65.92 1.20
C ALA A 581 24.70 65.77 2.13
N ALA A 582 25.22 64.56 2.32
CA ALA A 582 26.38 64.32 3.19
C ALA A 582 27.70 64.83 2.60
N ALA A 583 27.82 64.90 1.27
CA ALA A 583 29.04 65.25 0.55
C ALA A 583 30.29 64.46 1.00
N SER A 584 30.08 63.30 1.63
CA SER A 584 31.11 62.38 2.12
C SER A 584 30.59 60.95 1.97
N ASN A 585 31.50 59.97 1.99
CA ASN A 585 31.16 58.55 1.92
C ASN A 585 30.52 58.03 3.23
N GLU A 586 30.62 58.79 4.32
CA GLU A 586 30.10 58.39 5.63
C GLU A 586 28.93 59.31 6.00
N ILE A 587 27.71 58.83 5.77
CA ILE A 587 26.48 59.63 5.96
C ILE A 587 26.21 59.79 7.46
N PRO A 588 26.22 61.02 8.02
CA PRO A 588 25.92 61.21 9.43
C PRO A 588 24.50 60.77 9.77
N LYS A 589 24.31 60.17 10.96
CA LYS A 589 22.99 59.70 11.42
C LYS A 589 21.90 60.77 11.42
N ALA A 590 22.28 62.04 11.64
CA ALA A 590 21.37 63.18 11.57
C ALA A 590 20.86 63.42 10.13
N VAL A 591 21.73 63.28 9.13
CA VAL A 591 21.39 63.38 7.70
C VAL A 591 20.49 62.20 7.30
N LEU A 592 20.84 60.96 7.69
CA LEU A 592 19.98 59.80 7.42
C LEU A 592 18.56 59.97 8.01
N ARG A 593 18.45 60.46 9.24
CA ARG A 593 17.14 60.71 9.90
C ARG A 593 16.34 61.82 9.22
N GLN A 594 16.99 62.77 8.55
CA GLN A 594 16.33 63.84 7.82
C GLN A 594 15.72 63.36 6.50
N TYR A 595 16.40 62.42 5.82
CA TYR A 595 16.02 62.00 4.47
C TYR A 595 15.29 60.65 4.41
N VAL A 596 15.59 59.70 5.31
CA VAL A 596 14.97 58.38 5.38
C VAL A 596 14.00 58.33 6.56
N PRO A 597 12.70 58.47 6.32
CA PRO A 597 11.72 58.53 7.40
C PRO A 597 11.44 57.12 7.94
N THR A 598 11.22 57.02 9.25
CA THR A 598 11.05 55.75 9.98
C THR A 598 9.79 54.98 9.55
N ASN A 599 8.79 55.68 9.01
CA ASN A 599 7.59 55.05 8.45
C ASN A 599 7.93 54.21 7.20
N LEU A 600 8.84 54.66 6.34
CA LEU A 600 9.24 53.94 5.13
C LEU A 600 9.90 52.60 5.49
N THR A 601 10.84 52.61 6.42
CA THR A 601 11.49 51.38 6.91
C THR A 601 10.49 50.44 7.58
N ASN A 602 9.53 50.97 8.34
CA ASN A 602 8.45 50.16 8.93
C ASN A 602 7.51 49.54 7.88
N HIS A 603 7.21 50.27 6.80
CA HIS A 603 6.40 49.74 5.70
C HIS A 603 7.12 48.62 4.95
N ILE A 604 8.44 48.74 4.74
CA ILE A 604 9.27 47.68 4.15
C ILE A 604 9.23 46.43 5.05
N SER A 605 9.44 46.56 6.36
CA SER A 605 9.37 45.42 7.27
C SER A 605 8.00 44.74 7.27
N LYS A 606 6.91 45.51 7.29
CA LYS A 606 5.55 44.96 7.18
C LYS A 606 5.33 44.22 5.87
N SER A 607 5.86 44.75 4.78
CA SER A 607 5.74 44.16 3.46
C SER A 607 6.45 42.81 3.37
N VAL A 608 7.68 42.73 3.88
CA VAL A 608 8.43 41.45 3.99
C VAL A 608 7.70 40.42 4.87
N ILE A 609 7.12 40.85 5.99
CA ILE A 609 6.31 39.95 6.86
C ILE A 609 5.07 39.44 6.13
N THR A 610 4.40 40.31 5.37
CA THR A 610 3.20 39.95 4.60
C THR A 610 3.54 38.98 3.46
N LEU A 611 4.65 39.22 2.75
CA LEU A 611 5.16 38.33 1.71
C LEU A 611 5.47 36.93 2.28
N LYS A 612 6.10 36.87 3.47
CA LYS A 612 6.34 35.61 4.18
C LYS A 612 5.03 34.88 4.51
N ALA A 613 3.96 35.61 4.83
CA ALA A 613 2.67 35.02 5.20
C ALA A 613 1.88 34.47 3.99
N GLY A 614 2.14 34.96 2.77
CA GLY A 614 1.47 34.49 1.55
C GLY A 614 2.04 33.18 0.96
N ILE A 615 3.32 32.89 1.20
CA ILE A 615 4.00 31.68 0.67
C ILE A 615 3.35 30.35 1.13
N PRO A 616 2.97 30.18 2.42
CA PRO A 616 2.38 28.93 2.91
C PRO A 616 1.13 28.47 2.14
N LEU A 617 0.32 29.39 1.64
CA LEU A 617 -0.90 29.03 0.90
C LEU A 617 -0.57 28.31 -0.41
N VAL A 618 0.42 28.79 -1.17
CA VAL A 618 0.91 28.13 -2.39
C VAL A 618 1.40 26.72 -2.08
N THR A 619 2.21 26.58 -1.03
CA THR A 619 2.75 25.26 -0.63
C THR A 619 1.66 24.30 -0.16
N TYR A 620 0.64 24.81 0.53
CA TYR A 620 -0.49 24.00 1.00
C TYR A 620 -1.31 23.44 -0.17
N ILE A 621 -1.65 24.28 -1.16
CA ILE A 621 -2.44 23.85 -2.32
C ILE A 621 -1.72 22.73 -3.08
N ILE A 622 -0.41 22.87 -3.30
CA ILE A 622 0.41 21.85 -3.99
C ILE A 622 0.47 20.57 -3.16
N ALA A 623 0.75 20.67 -1.86
CA ALA A 623 0.87 19.51 -0.98
C ALA A 623 -0.46 18.72 -0.89
N ASN A 624 -1.58 19.42 -0.74
CA ASN A 624 -2.91 18.79 -0.72
C ASN A 624 -3.23 18.10 -2.05
N SER A 625 -2.88 18.74 -3.17
CA SER A 625 -3.10 18.16 -4.50
C SER A 625 -2.25 16.90 -4.71
N ILE A 626 -1.01 16.86 -4.20
CA ILE A 626 -0.16 15.67 -4.22
C ILE A 626 -0.71 14.55 -3.32
N GLU A 627 -1.25 14.89 -2.14
CA GLU A 627 -1.89 13.91 -1.25
C GLU A 627 -3.10 13.26 -1.94
N ASN A 628 -3.93 14.06 -2.63
CA ASN A 628 -5.07 13.56 -3.40
C ASN A 628 -4.65 12.64 -4.56
N LEU A 629 -3.49 12.87 -5.19
CA LEU A 629 -2.94 11.95 -6.19
C LEU A 629 -2.61 10.58 -5.60
N LYS A 630 -2.04 10.55 -4.39
CA LYS A 630 -1.74 9.29 -3.70
C LYS A 630 -3.02 8.52 -3.37
N THR A 631 -4.01 9.19 -2.79
CA THR A 631 -5.29 8.57 -2.47
C THR A 631 -6.00 8.05 -3.72
N ALA A 632 -5.85 8.73 -4.86
CA ALA A 632 -6.35 8.24 -6.14
C ALA A 632 -5.60 7.01 -6.67
N ASP A 633 -4.27 6.95 -6.52
CA ASP A 633 -3.46 5.79 -6.91
C ASP A 633 -3.85 4.54 -6.11
N ASP A 634 -3.93 4.68 -4.78
CA ASP A 634 -4.35 3.62 -3.86
C ASP A 634 -5.77 3.11 -4.23
N TYR A 635 -6.68 4.02 -4.57
CA TYR A 635 -8.04 3.67 -5.02
C TYR A 635 -8.07 2.87 -6.32
N ILE A 636 -7.24 3.23 -7.31
CA ILE A 636 -7.16 2.53 -8.60
C ILE A 636 -6.68 1.09 -8.39
N ILE A 637 -5.65 0.90 -7.57
CA ILE A 637 -5.09 -0.43 -7.28
C ILE A 637 -6.15 -1.32 -6.62
N VAL A 638 -6.77 -0.84 -5.56
CA VAL A 638 -7.81 -1.61 -4.83
C VAL A 638 -9.00 -1.92 -5.75
N SER A 639 -9.39 -1.00 -6.64
CA SER A 639 -10.47 -1.22 -7.62
C SER A 639 -10.10 -2.26 -8.67
N GLY A 640 -8.86 -2.26 -9.15
CA GLY A 640 -8.36 -3.27 -10.09
C GLY A 640 -8.39 -4.68 -9.49
N ASN A 641 -7.98 -4.81 -8.23
CA ASN A 641 -8.01 -6.08 -7.50
C ASN A 641 -9.46 -6.59 -7.31
N ALA A 642 -10.38 -5.70 -6.91
CA ALA A 642 -11.79 -6.04 -6.73
C ALA A 642 -12.46 -6.50 -8.05
N ALA A 643 -12.14 -5.82 -9.15
CA ALA A 643 -12.64 -6.20 -10.48
C ALA A 643 -12.09 -7.57 -10.92
N SER A 644 -10.78 -7.81 -10.75
CA SER A 644 -10.15 -9.10 -11.09
C SER A 644 -10.76 -10.25 -10.29
N GLN A 645 -10.95 -10.06 -8.97
CA GLN A 645 -11.57 -11.06 -8.11
C GLN A 645 -13.00 -11.39 -8.55
N THR A 646 -13.76 -10.38 -8.99
CA THR A 646 -15.13 -10.58 -9.50
C THR A 646 -15.14 -11.39 -10.81
N PHE A 647 -14.18 -11.16 -11.71
CA PHE A 647 -14.06 -11.95 -12.95
C PHE A 647 -13.74 -13.41 -12.69
N ASP A 648 -12.83 -13.68 -11.75
CA ASP A 648 -12.44 -15.03 -11.40
C ASP A 648 -13.60 -15.82 -10.77
N ASP A 649 -14.39 -15.15 -9.92
CA ASP A 649 -15.55 -15.76 -9.25
C ASP A 649 -16.66 -16.11 -10.25
N VAL A 650 -16.94 -15.22 -11.20
CA VAL A 650 -17.93 -15.45 -12.26
C VAL A 650 -17.46 -16.55 -13.23
N SER A 651 -16.19 -16.52 -13.63
CA SER A 651 -15.62 -17.52 -14.55
C SER A 651 -15.68 -18.92 -13.94
N LYS A 652 -15.37 -19.05 -12.64
CA LYS A 652 -15.50 -20.32 -11.91
C LYS A 652 -16.93 -20.82 -11.78
N GLY A 653 -17.87 -19.93 -11.48
CA GLY A 653 -19.29 -20.33 -11.46
C GLY A 653 -19.71 -20.93 -12.80
N LEU A 654 -19.29 -20.31 -13.90
CA LEU A 654 -19.60 -20.79 -15.26
C LEU A 654 -18.87 -22.08 -15.61
N GLU A 655 -17.62 -22.27 -15.16
CA GLU A 655 -16.88 -23.52 -15.31
C GLU A 655 -17.57 -24.66 -14.54
N ASN A 656 -17.96 -24.43 -13.28
CA ASN A 656 -18.69 -25.41 -12.47
C ASN A 656 -20.03 -25.81 -13.11
N LEU A 657 -20.76 -24.82 -13.65
CA LEU A 657 -21.98 -25.08 -14.42
C LEU A 657 -21.68 -25.91 -15.69
N GLY A 658 -20.58 -25.63 -16.38
CA GLY A 658 -20.13 -26.41 -17.54
C GLY A 658 -19.79 -27.86 -17.20
N THR A 659 -19.13 -28.09 -16.06
CA THR A 659 -18.82 -29.44 -15.56
C THR A 659 -20.09 -30.22 -15.20
N GLU A 660 -21.05 -29.58 -14.55
CA GLU A 660 -22.34 -30.21 -14.20
C GLU A 660 -23.14 -30.61 -15.46
N VAL A 661 -23.14 -29.74 -16.49
CA VAL A 661 -23.76 -30.04 -17.79
C VAL A 661 -23.05 -31.19 -18.50
N GLN A 662 -21.72 -31.30 -18.39
CA GLN A 662 -20.97 -32.41 -18.97
C GLN A 662 -21.30 -33.74 -18.27
N GLN A 663 -21.38 -33.75 -16.94
CA GLN A 663 -21.81 -34.92 -16.16
C GLN A 663 -23.23 -35.36 -16.56
N TYR A 664 -24.13 -34.42 -16.80
CA TYR A 664 -25.48 -34.71 -17.30
C TYR A 664 -25.49 -35.33 -18.72
N SER A 665 -24.62 -34.85 -19.61
CA SER A 665 -24.41 -35.43 -20.96
C SER A 665 -23.97 -36.89 -20.86
N ASP A 666 -23.09 -37.19 -19.90
CA ASP A 666 -22.56 -38.52 -19.64
C ASP A 666 -23.59 -39.46 -18.95
N ASP A 667 -24.50 -38.92 -18.15
CA ASP A 667 -25.63 -39.66 -17.56
C ASP A 667 -26.76 -39.94 -18.56
N THR A 668 -26.89 -39.12 -19.61
CA THR A 668 -27.80 -39.42 -20.73
C THR A 668 -27.38 -40.71 -21.47
N SER A 669 -26.07 -41.02 -21.45
CA SER A 669 -25.54 -42.30 -21.95
C SER A 669 -25.92 -43.49 -21.05
N GLU A 670 -26.23 -43.25 -19.78
CA GLU A 670 -26.72 -44.26 -18.82
C GLU A 670 -28.18 -44.61 -19.10
N ILE A 671 -29.01 -43.62 -19.41
CA ILE A 671 -30.39 -43.83 -19.87
C ILE A 671 -30.40 -44.67 -21.16
N ALA A 672 -29.47 -44.40 -22.08
CA ALA A 672 -29.29 -45.24 -23.27
C ALA A 672 -28.91 -46.68 -22.90
N ALA A 673 -27.95 -46.86 -21.99
CA ALA A 673 -27.46 -48.17 -21.56
C ALA A 673 -28.48 -48.99 -20.74
N ILE A 674 -29.42 -48.34 -20.05
CA ILE A 674 -30.53 -49.00 -19.34
C ILE A 674 -31.62 -49.45 -20.34
N ILE A 675 -31.92 -48.63 -21.34
CA ILE A 675 -33.02 -48.89 -22.29
C ILE A 675 -32.60 -49.89 -23.39
N ASP A 676 -31.37 -49.81 -23.89
CA ASP A 676 -30.91 -50.56 -25.08
C ASP A 676 -30.89 -52.10 -24.92
N PRO A 677 -30.53 -52.69 -23.77
CA PRO A 677 -30.55 -54.15 -23.57
C PRO A 677 -31.96 -54.75 -23.50
N VAL A 678 -32.89 -54.12 -22.77
CA VAL A 678 -34.30 -54.55 -22.69
C VAL A 678 -34.98 -54.46 -24.06
N TYR A 679 -34.61 -53.41 -24.80
CA TYR A 679 -35.12 -53.13 -26.13
C TYR A 679 -34.63 -54.13 -27.20
N LYS A 680 -33.37 -54.61 -27.10
CA LYS A 680 -32.77 -55.53 -28.08
C LYS A 680 -32.99 -57.01 -27.77
N ALA A 681 -33.14 -57.40 -26.50
CA ALA A 681 -33.21 -58.80 -26.11
C ALA A 681 -34.63 -59.41 -26.17
N ASN A 682 -35.69 -58.63 -25.93
CA ASN A 682 -36.99 -59.23 -25.59
C ASN A 682 -38.13 -59.00 -26.58
N PHE A 683 -38.12 -57.96 -27.43
CA PHE A 683 -39.11 -57.77 -28.50
C PHE A 683 -38.57 -56.96 -29.67
N ASN A 684 -38.85 -57.38 -30.91
CA ASN A 684 -38.45 -56.61 -32.11
C ASN A 684 -39.32 -55.35 -32.28
N PHE A 685 -38.91 -54.26 -31.64
CA PHE A 685 -39.54 -52.94 -31.71
C PHE A 685 -39.05 -52.08 -32.88
N SER A 686 -38.83 -52.63 -34.08
CA SER A 686 -38.29 -51.95 -35.29
C SER A 686 -38.81 -50.54 -35.66
N GLY A 687 -39.86 -50.03 -35.00
CA GLY A 687 -40.31 -48.66 -35.14
C GLY A 687 -39.71 -47.61 -34.17
N VAL A 688 -39.23 -47.93 -32.96
CA VAL A 688 -38.80 -46.90 -31.98
C VAL A 688 -37.37 -46.46 -32.27
N ASN A 689 -37.17 -45.15 -32.41
CA ASN A 689 -35.90 -44.58 -32.84
C ASN A 689 -35.11 -44.04 -31.63
N LEU A 690 -34.09 -44.79 -31.22
CA LEU A 690 -33.17 -44.42 -30.13
C LEU A 690 -32.25 -43.24 -30.48
N SER A 691 -32.23 -42.76 -31.73
CA SER A 691 -31.51 -41.52 -32.10
C SER A 691 -32.01 -40.28 -31.34
N SER A 692 -33.15 -40.38 -30.66
CA SER A 692 -33.68 -39.32 -29.79
C SER A 692 -32.78 -39.02 -28.60
N ILE A 693 -32.02 -40.02 -28.11
CA ILE A 693 -31.13 -39.91 -26.95
C ILE A 693 -29.81 -39.22 -27.32
N SER A 694 -29.23 -39.54 -28.50
CA SER A 694 -28.05 -38.83 -29.01
C SER A 694 -28.33 -37.36 -29.33
N LEU A 695 -29.58 -37.01 -29.68
CA LEU A 695 -30.01 -35.61 -29.83
C LEU A 695 -30.05 -34.86 -28.50
N ILE A 696 -30.38 -35.51 -27.38
CA ILE A 696 -30.31 -34.91 -26.03
C ILE A 696 -28.87 -34.60 -25.66
N GLN A 697 -27.95 -35.54 -25.94
CA GLN A 697 -26.51 -35.36 -25.69
C GLN A 697 -25.93 -34.20 -26.51
N ASN A 698 -26.28 -34.10 -27.80
CA ASN A 698 -25.90 -32.96 -28.63
C ASN A 698 -26.46 -31.63 -28.09
N GLN A 699 -27.73 -31.60 -27.65
CA GLN A 699 -28.35 -30.40 -27.10
C GLN A 699 -27.63 -29.90 -25.83
N MET A 700 -27.16 -30.82 -24.99
CA MET A 700 -26.39 -30.48 -23.78
C MET A 700 -24.97 -30.01 -24.12
N ASN A 701 -24.31 -30.64 -25.09
CA ASN A 701 -22.99 -30.19 -25.55
C ASN A 701 -23.05 -28.78 -26.17
N GLU A 702 -24.10 -28.48 -26.94
CA GLU A 702 -24.37 -27.13 -27.47
C GLU A 702 -24.62 -26.13 -26.33
N TYR A 703 -25.34 -26.52 -25.29
CA TYR A 703 -25.57 -25.71 -24.09
C TYR A 703 -24.26 -25.42 -23.33
N THR A 704 -23.38 -26.41 -23.15
CA THR A 704 -22.04 -26.23 -22.54
C THR A 704 -21.21 -25.19 -23.28
N GLN A 705 -21.19 -25.23 -24.61
CA GLN A 705 -20.43 -24.28 -25.42
C GLN A 705 -21.02 -22.87 -25.39
N ALA A 706 -22.34 -22.74 -25.15
CA ALA A 706 -23.02 -21.46 -25.12
C ALA A 706 -22.91 -20.74 -23.77
N ILE A 707 -22.74 -21.45 -22.65
CA ILE A 707 -22.66 -20.87 -21.29
C ILE A 707 -21.57 -19.79 -21.15
N PRO A 708 -20.30 -20.01 -21.56
CA PRO A 708 -19.25 -19.00 -21.46
C PRO A 708 -19.59 -17.71 -22.24
N LEU A 709 -20.26 -17.84 -23.39
CA LEU A 709 -20.63 -16.73 -24.27
C LEU A 709 -21.71 -15.81 -23.67
N VAL A 710 -22.43 -16.28 -22.65
CA VAL A 710 -23.40 -15.45 -21.90
C VAL A 710 -22.68 -14.38 -21.05
N SER A 711 -21.42 -14.64 -20.66
CA SER A 711 -20.61 -13.79 -19.80
C SER A 711 -19.86 -12.66 -20.54
N ASP A 712 -19.71 -12.77 -21.86
CA ASP A 712 -18.90 -11.84 -22.69
C ASP A 712 -19.34 -10.37 -22.56
N GLY A 713 -20.61 -10.13 -22.19
CA GLY A 713 -21.10 -8.77 -21.94
C GLY A 713 -20.74 -8.18 -20.57
N LEU A 714 -20.31 -8.99 -19.59
CA LEU A 714 -19.89 -8.54 -18.25
C LEU A 714 -18.47 -7.96 -18.30
N GLY A 715 -17.57 -8.64 -19.02
CA GLY A 715 -16.21 -8.18 -19.38
C GLY A 715 -16.19 -6.81 -20.04
N ALA A 716 -17.01 -6.66 -21.08
CA ALA A 716 -17.17 -5.39 -21.78
C ALA A 716 -17.80 -4.29 -20.91
N SER A 717 -18.72 -4.64 -20.00
CA SER A 717 -19.38 -3.68 -19.10
C SER A 717 -18.43 -3.13 -18.04
N TYR A 718 -17.64 -3.98 -17.37
CA TYR A 718 -16.66 -3.53 -16.36
C TYR A 718 -15.54 -2.70 -16.97
N SER A 719 -15.03 -3.10 -18.14
CA SER A 719 -13.98 -2.35 -18.85
C SER A 719 -14.45 -0.98 -19.36
N THR A 720 -15.76 -0.80 -19.61
CA THR A 720 -16.31 0.43 -20.19
C THR A 720 -17.00 1.33 -19.15
N ASN A 721 -17.97 0.80 -18.40
CA ASN A 721 -18.81 1.58 -17.49
C ASN A 721 -18.21 1.72 -16.09
N ALA A 722 -17.68 0.63 -15.51
CA ALA A 722 -17.03 0.70 -14.19
C ALA A 722 -15.74 1.51 -14.26
N CYS A 723 -14.90 1.31 -15.28
CA CYS A 723 -13.77 2.20 -15.59
C CYS A 723 -14.21 3.67 -15.70
N GLY A 724 -15.35 3.96 -16.34
CA GLY A 724 -15.88 5.32 -16.45
C GLY A 724 -16.17 5.97 -15.10
N HIS A 725 -16.84 5.26 -14.18
CA HIS A 725 -17.13 5.74 -12.83
C HIS A 725 -15.88 5.89 -11.96
N LEU A 726 -14.98 4.90 -12.01
CA LEU A 726 -13.70 4.93 -11.30
C LEU A 726 -12.84 6.13 -11.74
N VAL A 727 -12.70 6.32 -13.05
CA VAL A 727 -11.98 7.47 -13.63
C VAL A 727 -12.62 8.79 -13.22
N ARG A 728 -13.96 8.85 -13.09
CA ARG A 728 -14.67 10.06 -12.68
C ARG A 728 -14.39 10.42 -11.22
N LEU A 729 -14.41 9.43 -10.31
CA LEU A 729 -14.08 9.64 -8.90
C LEU A 729 -12.62 10.02 -8.69
N VAL A 730 -11.72 9.36 -9.41
CA VAL A 730 -10.29 9.73 -9.48
C VAL A 730 -10.16 11.18 -9.92
N LYS A 731 -10.79 11.58 -11.04
CA LYS A 731 -10.75 12.95 -11.55
C LYS A 731 -11.29 13.97 -10.55
N VAL A 732 -12.41 13.68 -9.87
CA VAL A 732 -12.97 14.57 -8.85
C VAL A 732 -11.98 14.80 -7.71
N LEU A 733 -11.36 13.74 -7.21
CA LEU A 733 -10.40 13.81 -6.12
C LEU A 733 -9.14 14.58 -6.52
N ILE A 734 -8.52 14.22 -7.65
CA ILE A 734 -7.25 14.82 -8.09
C ILE A 734 -7.41 16.23 -8.66
N SER A 735 -8.62 16.63 -9.05
CA SER A 735 -8.89 18.02 -9.43
C SER A 735 -8.92 18.95 -8.21
N ASN A 736 -8.99 18.40 -6.99
CA ASN A 736 -8.93 19.15 -5.73
C ASN A 736 -9.92 20.35 -5.71
N GLY A 737 -11.10 20.14 -6.29
CA GLY A 737 -12.16 21.14 -6.35
C GLY A 737 -12.97 21.24 -5.05
N PRO A 738 -13.93 22.18 -4.98
CA PRO A 738 -14.81 22.30 -3.83
C PRO A 738 -15.52 20.98 -3.52
N TYR A 739 -15.43 20.51 -2.27
CA TYR A 739 -16.03 19.26 -1.79
C TYR A 739 -15.48 17.97 -2.46
N ALA A 740 -14.34 18.01 -3.15
CA ALA A 740 -13.73 16.84 -3.79
C ALA A 740 -13.59 15.66 -2.82
N ASP A 741 -12.99 15.89 -1.65
CA ASP A 741 -12.79 14.86 -0.62
C ASP A 741 -14.12 14.31 -0.09
N TYR A 742 -15.12 15.16 0.11
CA TYR A 742 -16.45 14.73 0.56
C TYR A 742 -17.10 13.81 -0.47
N CYS A 743 -17.08 14.21 -1.75
CA CYS A 743 -17.62 13.42 -2.85
C CYS A 743 -16.88 12.09 -2.98
N TYR A 744 -15.54 12.11 -2.95
CA TYR A 744 -14.74 10.90 -3.01
C TYR A 744 -15.07 9.93 -1.87
N ASN A 745 -14.98 10.39 -0.61
CA ASN A 745 -15.23 9.54 0.56
C ASN A 745 -16.66 8.99 0.61
N LYS A 746 -17.64 9.73 0.08
CA LYS A 746 -19.02 9.26 0.02
C LYS A 746 -19.20 8.15 -1.01
N TYR A 747 -18.61 8.26 -2.19
CA TYR A 747 -18.92 7.39 -3.33
C TYR A 747 -17.86 6.32 -3.61
N SER A 748 -16.63 6.43 -3.08
CA SER A 748 -15.60 5.40 -3.25
C SER A 748 -16.00 4.05 -2.62
N PRO A 749 -16.58 3.98 -1.39
CA PRO A 749 -16.98 2.69 -0.82
C PRO A 749 -18.16 2.05 -1.57
N HIS A 750 -19.06 2.88 -2.10
CA HIS A 750 -20.20 2.42 -2.90
C HIS A 750 -19.75 1.80 -4.23
N SER A 751 -18.65 2.30 -4.80
CA SER A 751 -18.06 1.73 -6.01
C SER A 751 -17.50 0.33 -5.77
N PHE A 752 -16.93 0.07 -4.59
CA PHE A 752 -16.49 -1.28 -4.21
C PHE A 752 -17.65 -2.23 -3.92
N ALA A 753 -18.69 -1.74 -3.23
CA ALA A 753 -19.88 -2.52 -2.94
C ALA A 753 -20.60 -3.00 -4.22
N LEU A 754 -20.53 -2.21 -5.30
CA LEU A 754 -21.08 -2.60 -6.60
C LEU A 754 -20.40 -3.84 -7.18
N PHE A 755 -19.07 -3.98 -7.08
CA PHE A 755 -18.36 -5.17 -7.57
C PHE A 755 -18.76 -6.43 -6.80
N ASP A 756 -18.79 -6.36 -5.46
CA ASP A 756 -19.21 -7.50 -4.61
C ASP A 756 -20.68 -7.87 -4.84
N GLN A 757 -21.58 -6.89 -4.91
CA GLN A 757 -23.00 -7.12 -5.14
C GLN A 757 -23.25 -7.75 -6.51
N GLN A 758 -22.59 -7.26 -7.57
CA GLN A 758 -22.74 -7.82 -8.91
C GLN A 758 -22.18 -9.24 -8.99
N SER A 759 -21.05 -9.53 -8.32
CA SER A 759 -20.51 -10.90 -8.20
C SER A 759 -21.53 -11.85 -7.56
N ARG A 760 -22.06 -11.48 -6.39
CA ARG A 760 -23.02 -12.31 -5.64
C ARG A 760 -24.30 -12.60 -6.42
N GLU A 761 -24.85 -11.59 -7.10
CA GLU A 761 -26.08 -11.77 -7.90
C GLU A 761 -25.84 -12.70 -9.09
N VAL A 762 -24.68 -12.60 -9.75
CA VAL A 762 -24.29 -13.49 -10.83
C VAL A 762 -24.05 -14.91 -10.33
N SER A 763 -23.29 -15.10 -9.25
CA SER A 763 -23.04 -16.41 -8.64
C SER A 763 -24.35 -17.07 -8.23
N ARG A 764 -25.26 -16.33 -7.59
CA ARG A 764 -26.58 -16.84 -7.21
C ARG A 764 -27.39 -17.33 -8.40
N CYS A 765 -27.32 -16.64 -9.53
CA CYS A 765 -28.00 -17.07 -10.75
C CYS A 765 -27.41 -18.35 -11.34
N VAL A 766 -26.08 -18.46 -11.34
CA VAL A 766 -25.38 -19.69 -11.74
C VAL A 766 -25.80 -20.86 -10.84
N ASP A 767 -25.78 -20.68 -9.52
CA ASP A 767 -26.18 -21.71 -8.55
C ASP A 767 -27.63 -22.18 -8.72
N GLN A 768 -28.53 -21.25 -9.06
CA GLN A 768 -29.92 -21.57 -9.35
C GLN A 768 -30.07 -22.39 -10.63
N GLU A 769 -29.27 -22.12 -11.66
CA GLU A 769 -29.27 -22.95 -12.88
C GLU A 769 -28.65 -24.33 -12.63
N ILE A 770 -27.57 -24.44 -11.85
CA ILE A 770 -27.03 -25.73 -11.40
C ILE A 770 -28.13 -26.55 -10.71
N THR A 771 -28.86 -25.93 -9.78
CA THR A 771 -29.96 -26.59 -9.06
C THR A 771 -31.10 -27.04 -10.00
N ARG A 772 -31.42 -26.24 -11.03
CA ARG A 772 -32.45 -26.58 -12.03
C ARG A 772 -32.02 -27.74 -12.92
N LEU A 773 -30.75 -27.79 -13.32
CA LEU A 773 -30.20 -28.90 -14.11
C LEU A 773 -30.19 -30.21 -13.31
N LEU A 774 -29.82 -30.17 -12.04
CA LEU A 774 -29.94 -31.30 -11.11
C LEU A 774 -31.39 -31.80 -11.00
N LYS A 775 -32.36 -30.88 -10.97
CA LYS A 775 -33.79 -31.26 -10.93
C LYS A 775 -34.26 -31.87 -12.24
N LEU A 776 -33.81 -31.31 -13.37
CA LEU A 776 -34.08 -31.84 -14.70
C LEU A 776 -33.54 -33.27 -14.84
N GLN A 777 -32.35 -33.54 -14.31
CA GLN A 777 -31.74 -34.88 -14.29
C GLN A 777 -32.63 -35.88 -13.55
N GLN A 778 -33.11 -35.52 -12.35
CA GLN A 778 -34.04 -36.35 -11.58
C GLN A 778 -35.33 -36.66 -12.36
N VAL A 779 -35.88 -35.67 -13.08
CA VAL A 779 -37.10 -35.84 -13.88
C VAL A 779 -36.85 -36.78 -15.06
N LEU A 780 -35.74 -36.60 -15.78
CA LEU A 780 -35.38 -37.50 -16.88
C LEU A 780 -35.14 -38.93 -16.40
N LEU A 781 -34.42 -39.11 -15.30
CA LEU A 781 -34.17 -40.42 -14.70
C LEU A 781 -35.49 -41.09 -14.27
N ALA A 782 -36.41 -40.34 -13.67
CA ALA A 782 -37.73 -40.86 -13.32
C ALA A 782 -38.52 -41.30 -14.55
N MET A 783 -38.52 -40.50 -15.63
CA MET A 783 -39.17 -40.86 -16.89
C MET A 783 -38.54 -42.10 -17.55
N ALA A 784 -37.21 -42.24 -17.47
CA ALA A 784 -36.50 -43.42 -17.95
C ALA A 784 -36.85 -44.66 -17.10
N LYS A 785 -36.96 -44.53 -15.78
CA LYS A 785 -37.40 -45.61 -14.88
C LYS A 785 -38.85 -46.02 -15.13
N THR A 786 -39.77 -45.08 -15.35
CA THR A 786 -41.17 -45.41 -15.71
C THR A 786 -41.22 -46.17 -17.03
N LEU A 787 -40.41 -45.76 -18.02
CA LEU A 787 -40.31 -46.49 -19.28
C LEU A 787 -39.79 -47.92 -19.08
N LEU A 788 -38.82 -48.11 -18.18
CA LEU A 788 -38.31 -49.43 -17.83
C LEU A 788 -39.40 -50.31 -17.20
N PHE A 789 -40.14 -49.78 -16.21
CA PHE A 789 -41.25 -50.49 -15.57
C PHE A 789 -42.35 -50.90 -16.57
N ASP A 790 -42.75 -50.01 -17.48
CA ASP A 790 -43.76 -50.33 -18.50
C ASP A 790 -43.31 -51.48 -19.42
N ILE A 791 -42.01 -51.57 -19.72
CA ILE A 791 -41.44 -52.64 -20.53
C ILE A 791 -41.32 -53.94 -19.72
N GLU A 792 -40.95 -53.86 -18.43
CA GLU A 792 -40.90 -55.00 -17.50
C GLU A 792 -42.29 -55.63 -17.30
N ASP A 793 -43.35 -54.83 -17.21
CA ASP A 793 -44.73 -55.31 -17.09
C ASP A 793 -45.18 -56.06 -18.36
N VAL A 794 -44.85 -55.56 -19.54
CA VAL A 794 -45.11 -56.25 -20.81
C VAL A 794 -44.33 -57.55 -20.90
N LEU A 795 -43.06 -57.54 -20.46
CA LEU A 795 -42.24 -58.74 -20.39
C LEU A 795 -42.88 -59.78 -19.48
N ALA A 796 -43.30 -59.40 -18.27
CA ALA A 796 -43.95 -60.30 -17.32
C ALA A 796 -45.24 -60.92 -17.90
N GLN A 797 -46.08 -60.12 -18.57
CA GLN A 797 -47.31 -60.59 -19.22
C GLN A 797 -47.04 -61.54 -20.38
N VAL A 798 -46.03 -61.26 -21.20
CA VAL A 798 -45.64 -62.13 -22.31
C VAL A 798 -45.00 -63.42 -21.78
N THR A 799 -44.21 -63.36 -20.71
CA THR A 799 -43.66 -64.55 -20.04
C THR A 799 -44.77 -65.43 -19.45
N LEU A 800 -45.80 -64.84 -18.84
CA LEU A 800 -47.00 -65.57 -18.38
C LEU A 800 -47.73 -66.24 -19.56
N CYS A 801 -47.93 -65.51 -20.65
CA CYS A 801 -48.54 -66.03 -21.87
C CYS A 801 -47.75 -67.17 -22.53
N SER A 802 -46.42 -67.09 -22.50
CA SER A 802 -45.50 -68.14 -22.93
C SER A 802 -45.61 -69.41 -22.07
N ARG A 803 -45.71 -69.24 -20.75
CA ARG A 803 -45.80 -70.35 -19.78
C ARG A 803 -47.19 -71.01 -19.70
N SER A 804 -48.24 -70.37 -20.18
CA SER A 804 -49.60 -70.91 -20.18
C SER A 804 -50.40 -70.53 -21.42
N PRO A 805 -50.09 -71.13 -22.59
CA PRO A 805 -50.66 -70.73 -23.88
C PRO A 805 -52.18 -70.88 -23.97
N LEU A 806 -52.76 -71.82 -23.21
CA LEU A 806 -54.19 -72.13 -23.21
C LEU A 806 -55.05 -71.06 -22.51
N VAL A 807 -54.43 -70.17 -21.73
CA VAL A 807 -55.10 -69.09 -20.97
C VAL A 807 -54.68 -67.70 -21.48
N CYS A 808 -53.78 -67.65 -22.47
CA CYS A 808 -53.23 -66.42 -23.01
C CYS A 808 -54.21 -65.76 -24.00
N ASN A 809 -54.58 -64.51 -23.73
CA ASN A 809 -55.28 -63.67 -24.70
C ASN A 809 -54.26 -62.89 -25.54
N THR A 810 -53.86 -63.45 -26.68
CA THR A 810 -52.83 -62.86 -27.55
C THR A 810 -53.18 -61.46 -28.05
N ASN A 811 -54.47 -61.15 -28.24
CA ASN A 811 -54.93 -59.82 -28.65
C ASN A 811 -54.73 -58.77 -27.55
N GLU A 812 -54.85 -59.17 -26.29
CA GLU A 812 -54.66 -58.29 -25.13
C GLU A 812 -53.17 -57.99 -24.94
N VAL A 813 -52.30 -58.99 -25.09
CA VAL A 813 -50.84 -58.82 -25.10
C VAL A 813 -50.37 -57.93 -26.25
N GLU A 814 -50.90 -58.12 -27.46
CA GLU A 814 -50.58 -57.28 -28.62
C GLU A 814 -51.05 -55.83 -28.42
N THR A 815 -52.20 -55.64 -27.75
CA THR A 815 -52.71 -54.31 -27.39
C THR A 815 -51.82 -53.63 -26.34
N LEU A 816 -51.44 -54.35 -25.28
CA LEU A 816 -50.48 -53.89 -24.25
C LEU A 816 -49.13 -53.51 -24.87
N PHE A 817 -48.61 -54.37 -25.74
CA PHE A 817 -47.37 -54.14 -26.48
C PHE A 817 -47.42 -52.84 -27.30
N ASN A 818 -48.48 -52.65 -28.10
CA ASN A 818 -48.67 -51.44 -28.88
C ASN A 818 -48.84 -50.18 -28.01
N ASN A 819 -49.51 -50.29 -26.86
CA ASN A 819 -49.68 -49.18 -25.93
C ASN A 819 -48.35 -48.74 -25.30
N VAL A 820 -47.52 -49.68 -24.86
CA VAL A 820 -46.17 -49.39 -24.35
C VAL A 820 -45.28 -48.81 -25.44
N ASN A 821 -45.41 -49.29 -26.68
CA ASN A 821 -44.66 -48.75 -27.82
C ASN A 821 -45.02 -47.27 -28.11
N ILE A 822 -46.30 -46.92 -28.01
CA ILE A 822 -46.80 -45.54 -28.14
C ILE A 822 -46.34 -44.69 -26.94
N ALA A 823 -46.42 -45.22 -25.72
CA ALA A 823 -45.97 -44.55 -24.50
C ALA A 823 -44.46 -44.28 -24.52
N ALA A 824 -43.65 -45.25 -24.94
CA ALA A 824 -42.20 -45.15 -25.09
C ALA A 824 -41.78 -44.00 -26.01
N ARG A 825 -42.38 -43.93 -27.20
CA ARG A 825 -42.15 -42.80 -28.13
C ARG A 825 -42.59 -41.47 -27.54
N ARG A 826 -43.70 -41.45 -26.81
CA ARG A 826 -44.20 -40.23 -26.18
C ARG A 826 -43.24 -39.76 -25.08
N HIS A 827 -42.77 -40.66 -24.23
CA HIS A 827 -41.80 -40.36 -23.17
C HIS A 827 -40.47 -39.89 -23.74
N GLN A 828 -39.92 -40.55 -24.77
CA GLN A 828 -38.68 -40.13 -25.43
C GLN A 828 -38.80 -38.73 -26.07
N ASN A 829 -39.89 -38.46 -26.79
CA ASN A 829 -40.14 -37.13 -27.35
C ASN A 829 -40.32 -36.08 -26.24
N THR A 830 -40.96 -36.45 -25.13
CA THR A 830 -41.16 -35.56 -23.98
C THR A 830 -39.83 -35.25 -23.31
N MET A 831 -38.98 -36.24 -23.04
CA MET A 831 -37.63 -36.05 -22.49
C MET A 831 -36.80 -35.10 -23.37
N ARG A 832 -36.77 -35.35 -24.70
CA ARG A 832 -36.06 -34.47 -25.64
C ARG A 832 -36.59 -33.05 -25.62
N ASN A 833 -37.91 -32.89 -25.66
CA ASN A 833 -38.53 -31.56 -25.67
C ASN A 833 -38.27 -30.82 -24.35
N ILE A 834 -38.34 -31.50 -23.20
CA ILE A 834 -38.03 -30.88 -21.90
C ILE A 834 -36.57 -30.43 -21.84
N VAL A 835 -35.61 -31.24 -22.29
CA VAL A 835 -34.20 -30.83 -22.33
C VAL A 835 -34.02 -29.60 -23.21
N ASN A 836 -34.54 -29.62 -24.44
CA ASN A 836 -34.43 -28.49 -25.36
C ASN A 836 -35.07 -27.21 -24.79
N TYR A 837 -36.25 -27.32 -24.18
CA TYR A 837 -36.90 -26.16 -23.56
C TYR A 837 -36.12 -25.64 -22.36
N GLU A 838 -35.58 -26.51 -21.50
CA GLU A 838 -34.84 -26.07 -20.32
C GLU A 838 -33.45 -25.55 -20.63
N THR A 839 -32.73 -26.07 -21.62
CA THR A 839 -31.43 -25.51 -22.03
C THR A 839 -31.62 -24.14 -22.68
N VAL A 840 -32.60 -23.97 -23.57
CA VAL A 840 -32.92 -22.66 -24.15
C VAL A 840 -33.40 -21.67 -23.08
N ALA A 841 -34.28 -22.11 -22.17
CA ALA A 841 -34.74 -21.25 -21.08
C ALA A 841 -33.61 -20.92 -20.09
N GLY A 842 -32.70 -21.86 -19.80
CA GLY A 842 -31.52 -21.66 -18.98
C GLY A 842 -30.59 -20.60 -19.54
N LEU A 843 -30.25 -20.65 -20.84
CA LEU A 843 -29.45 -19.60 -21.49
C LEU A 843 -30.13 -18.24 -21.43
N ASN A 844 -31.44 -18.18 -21.67
CA ASN A 844 -32.20 -16.93 -21.60
C ASN A 844 -32.26 -16.37 -20.16
N ARG A 845 -32.37 -17.24 -19.13
CA ARG A 845 -32.38 -16.84 -17.71
C ARG A 845 -31.00 -16.37 -17.26
N LEU A 846 -29.93 -17.05 -17.66
CA LEU A 846 -28.55 -16.60 -17.44
C LEU A 846 -28.34 -15.26 -18.15
N SER A 847 -28.67 -15.16 -19.43
CA SER A 847 -28.51 -13.92 -20.21
C SER A 847 -29.29 -12.74 -19.60
N ALA A 848 -30.53 -12.98 -19.17
CA ALA A 848 -31.32 -11.99 -18.45
C ALA A 848 -30.66 -11.60 -17.12
N CYS A 849 -30.21 -12.57 -16.32
CA CYS A 849 -29.58 -12.29 -15.02
C CYS A 849 -28.28 -11.51 -15.16
N PHE A 850 -27.40 -11.93 -16.08
CA PHE A 850 -26.15 -11.24 -16.41
C PHE A 850 -26.41 -9.85 -17.03
N SER A 851 -27.56 -9.62 -17.65
CA SER A 851 -27.95 -8.31 -18.16
C SER A 851 -28.51 -7.41 -17.06
N THR A 852 -29.29 -7.95 -16.13
CA THR A 852 -29.83 -7.21 -14.99
C THR A 852 -28.77 -6.85 -13.95
N SER A 853 -27.73 -7.67 -13.80
CA SER A 853 -26.58 -7.35 -12.93
C SER A 853 -25.75 -6.18 -13.45
N LYS A 854 -25.85 -5.81 -14.74
CA LYS A 854 -25.16 -4.63 -15.32
C LYS A 854 -25.85 -3.29 -15.04
N CYS A 855 -27.10 -3.28 -14.58
CA CYS A 855 -27.96 -2.08 -14.55
C CYS A 855 -28.02 -1.34 -13.19
N TRP A 856 -26.93 -1.29 -12.43
CA TRP A 856 -26.84 -0.52 -11.19
C TRP A 856 -25.65 0.43 -11.19
#